data_AF-A0A2S1XM80-F1
#
_entry.id   AF-A0A2S1XM80-F1
#
_cell.length_a   1.000
_cell.length_b   1.000
_cell.length_c   1.000
_cell.angle_alpha   90.00
_cell.angle_beta   90.00
_cell.angle_gamma   90.00
#
_symmetry.space_group_name_H-M   'P 1'
#
loop_
_entity.id
_entity.type
_entity.pdbx_description
1 polymer ?
#
loop_
_entity_poly.entity_id
_entity_poly.type
_entity_poly.pdbx_seq_one_letter_code
_entity_poly.pdbx_strand_id
1 'polypeptide(L)'
;MSEKTQALPQSTSPIIQNGQIGEINGLRGLAIIATLYCHAIGNFFQPGGVFFEALDWRIGGVNVSLAKLLDSGDLGVELFFFLSAFVLYRPYVAGTRRMESRRDVLSFLRHRSARLLPLYFLCGFLSLFVVRRFDIFNPEQWLVFGEFLTATHIFDAKNFMPGYNWVYWSINLEIWFGFIFPVLVLLFRAPFVAAIVLSLLPVTVWGLHTYAPNALPFTPPTALWVMVISHLPSFTLGMLAVHTLDRNPVQRQSLRIPMLLLAVVLILLGSRGGITVLVPAVPGTAEKLSAALGFYLLFITVTRSQGGLNRLLCNRVLQVLGMMCYSIYVWHGIMMAYIIGQDPTPGGRMFLLLPFFPLMFAVAAFSYRYIEFPGRPVSELFLLRRNPAPREKAAATTADAPAWTDRPSWANGLAAVAIITVLAFHITGLFWRGIGSITPDPLLYLAGIPRPDTEPAVALMAFGRLGIDLLIVLAAYALYHPFADGRRSMNRAEAMGFYRRQAGRLLPLYGFCGLVSYTLSFTFHPYEAVYWRWLAEYLTVSHLFIGQNFLPPYNWSFWALDLAIWGSLIFPALVLAFRYAALPTVLAGCLLPWGVPLLYRWTTGTAPSAPFWTAVPPQASVAILGMAAAWVSVRVPEDIRRWRRPLLALSALLVVVGAVVPGPAGVLAAAAGFAAAIVALGATQGRLNGILASWPLQWVGLMAVSLFVWHLVVAHRLIDQGGTPLGQVTAAAVCLGALLIIAALSYRYLEFGHRPTSELFPWTRTRKKAELEEFLPIAEERPPVPA
;
A
#
# COMPACT_ATOMS: atom_id res chain seq x y z
N MET A 1 14.57 -35.46 51.60
CA MET A 1 13.88 -36.18 50.50
C MET A 1 12.81 -35.26 49.94
N SER A 2 13.08 -34.66 48.79
CA SER A 2 12.24 -33.63 48.16
C SER A 2 11.30 -34.30 47.16
N GLU A 3 10.01 -34.11 47.35
CA GLU A 3 8.93 -34.63 46.52
C GLU A 3 8.96 -33.96 45.13
N LYS A 4 9.18 -34.77 44.08
CA LYS A 4 9.12 -34.32 42.68
C LYS A 4 7.67 -34.26 42.23
N THR A 5 7.11 -33.07 42.17
CA THR A 5 5.84 -32.80 41.46
C THR A 5 6.05 -33.09 39.97
N GLN A 6 5.47 -34.19 39.48
CA GLN A 6 5.43 -34.52 38.06
C GLN A 6 4.56 -33.48 37.32
N ALA A 7 5.18 -32.73 36.42
CA ALA A 7 4.48 -31.84 35.51
C ALA A 7 3.60 -32.66 34.56
N LEU A 8 2.28 -32.38 34.60
CA LEU A 8 1.31 -32.87 33.61
C LEU A 8 1.77 -32.46 32.18
N PRO A 9 1.64 -33.34 31.17
CA PRO A 9 1.96 -33.00 29.80
C PRO A 9 1.09 -31.82 29.35
N GLN A 10 1.71 -30.74 28.91
CA GLN A 10 1.04 -29.60 28.30
C GLN A 10 0.13 -30.11 27.18
N SER A 11 -1.18 -29.95 27.34
CA SER A 11 -2.15 -30.24 26.30
C SER A 11 -1.78 -29.41 25.06
N THR A 12 -1.49 -30.08 23.96
CA THR A 12 -1.22 -29.50 22.65
C THR A 12 -2.52 -28.94 22.06
N SER A 13 -3.05 -27.88 22.68
CA SER A 13 -4.12 -27.09 22.11
C SER A 13 -3.54 -26.23 20.98
N PRO A 14 -4.16 -26.19 19.79
CA PRO A 14 -3.73 -25.32 18.71
C PRO A 14 -3.65 -23.89 19.22
N ILE A 15 -2.61 -23.17 18.84
CA ILE A 15 -2.28 -21.82 19.32
C ILE A 15 -3.45 -20.88 18.95
N ILE A 16 -4.34 -20.65 19.90
CA ILE A 16 -5.46 -19.70 19.76
C ILE A 16 -4.88 -18.28 19.94
N GLN A 17 -4.54 -17.63 18.83
CA GLN A 17 -4.40 -16.17 18.80
C GLN A 17 -5.78 -15.57 18.52
N ASN A 18 -6.40 -14.96 19.53
CA ASN A 18 -7.60 -14.11 19.40
C ASN A 18 -8.79 -14.73 18.61
N GLY A 19 -9.23 -15.94 18.98
CA GLY A 19 -10.51 -16.49 18.50
C GLY A 19 -10.60 -16.81 16.99
N GLN A 20 -9.50 -16.69 16.24
CA GLN A 20 -9.42 -17.04 14.82
C GLN A 20 -8.47 -18.23 14.62
N ILE A 21 -8.90 -19.22 13.84
CA ILE A 21 -8.10 -20.40 13.48
C ILE A 21 -7.23 -19.98 12.28
N GLY A 22 -5.93 -19.80 12.49
CA GLY A 22 -5.01 -19.26 11.48
C GLY A 22 -4.98 -20.06 10.18
N GLU A 23 -5.20 -21.38 10.27
CA GLU A 23 -5.30 -22.29 9.13
C GLU A 23 -6.50 -21.96 8.23
N ILE A 24 -7.63 -21.55 8.81
CA ILE A 24 -8.83 -21.17 8.05
C ILE A 24 -8.57 -19.89 7.27
N ASN A 25 -7.94 -18.89 7.90
CA ASN A 25 -7.53 -17.67 7.21
C ASN A 25 -6.52 -17.99 6.10
N GLY A 26 -5.58 -18.91 6.35
CA GLY A 26 -4.64 -19.41 5.34
C GLY A 26 -5.34 -20.05 4.13
N LEU A 27 -6.31 -20.94 4.37
CA LEU A 27 -7.08 -21.59 3.31
C LEU A 27 -7.94 -20.59 2.52
N ARG A 28 -8.52 -19.58 3.18
CA ARG A 28 -9.20 -18.45 2.50
C ARG A 28 -8.22 -17.64 1.65
N GLY A 29 -6.98 -17.50 2.12
CA GLY A 29 -5.89 -16.88 1.37
C GLY A 29 -5.55 -17.65 0.10
N LEU A 30 -5.46 -18.99 0.18
CA LEU A 30 -5.24 -19.83 -1.01
C LEU A 30 -6.43 -19.76 -1.97
N ALA A 31 -7.65 -19.79 -1.46
CA ALA A 31 -8.86 -19.67 -2.26
C ALA A 31 -8.92 -18.35 -3.04
N ILE A 32 -8.58 -17.20 -2.41
CA ILE A 32 -8.58 -15.92 -3.12
C ILE A 32 -7.47 -15.84 -4.16
N ILE A 33 -6.29 -16.39 -3.86
CA ILE A 33 -5.18 -16.44 -4.82
C ILE A 33 -5.54 -17.30 -6.03
N ALA A 34 -6.14 -18.48 -5.82
CA ALA A 34 -6.60 -19.36 -6.89
C ALA A 34 -7.66 -18.66 -7.78
N THR A 35 -8.61 -17.96 -7.15
CA THR A 35 -9.63 -17.18 -7.87
C THR A 35 -9.00 -16.09 -8.73
N LEU A 36 -8.11 -15.27 -8.15
CA LEU A 36 -7.42 -14.21 -8.87
C LEU A 36 -6.56 -14.76 -10.01
N TYR A 37 -5.90 -15.90 -9.77
CA TYR A 37 -5.11 -16.60 -10.79
C TYR A 37 -5.99 -17.02 -11.98
N CYS A 38 -7.14 -17.66 -11.73
CA CYS A 38 -8.06 -18.08 -12.79
C CYS A 38 -8.49 -16.89 -13.65
N HIS A 39 -8.83 -15.76 -13.04
CA HIS A 39 -9.33 -14.62 -13.80
C HIS A 39 -8.22 -13.85 -14.51
N ALA A 40 -7.11 -13.56 -13.83
CA ALA A 40 -6.02 -12.76 -14.36
C ALA A 40 -5.12 -13.52 -15.34
N ILE A 41 -4.94 -14.83 -15.12
CA ILE A 41 -3.97 -15.67 -15.83
C ILE A 41 -4.63 -16.90 -16.50
N GLY A 42 -5.73 -17.41 -15.95
CA GLY A 42 -6.43 -18.60 -16.50
C GLY A 42 -6.80 -18.48 -17.98
N ASN A 43 -7.19 -17.28 -18.44
CA ASN A 43 -7.49 -17.02 -19.86
C ASN A 43 -6.34 -17.36 -20.83
N PHE A 44 -5.09 -17.36 -20.38
CA PHE A 44 -3.95 -17.77 -21.22
C PHE A 44 -3.85 -19.30 -21.42
N PHE A 45 -4.57 -20.06 -20.58
CA PHE A 45 -4.63 -21.52 -20.55
C PHE A 45 -5.99 -22.08 -20.99
N GLN A 46 -6.88 -21.25 -21.53
CA GLN A 46 -8.15 -21.68 -22.12
C GLN A 46 -8.00 -21.96 -23.62
N PRO A 47 -8.92 -22.72 -24.26
CA PRO A 47 -8.89 -22.91 -25.71
C PRO A 47 -8.78 -21.59 -26.48
N GLY A 48 -7.75 -21.45 -27.32
CA GLY A 48 -7.41 -20.20 -28.02
C GLY A 48 -6.46 -19.26 -27.26
N GLY A 49 -6.08 -19.60 -26.03
CA GLY A 49 -5.07 -18.91 -25.23
C GLY A 49 -3.64 -19.26 -25.65
N VAL A 50 -2.70 -18.34 -25.40
CA VAL A 50 -1.31 -18.39 -25.87
C VAL A 50 -0.56 -19.67 -25.47
N PHE A 51 -0.90 -20.26 -24.32
CA PHE A 51 -0.21 -21.46 -23.80
C PHE A 51 -1.04 -22.74 -23.90
N PHE A 52 -2.27 -22.68 -24.41
CA PHE A 52 -3.18 -23.84 -24.39
C PHE A 52 -2.65 -25.02 -25.20
N GLU A 53 -2.30 -24.80 -26.46
CA GLU A 53 -1.85 -25.86 -27.37
C GLU A 53 -0.53 -26.50 -26.93
N ALA A 54 0.35 -25.72 -26.28
CA ALA A 54 1.63 -26.22 -25.78
C ALA A 54 1.50 -27.13 -24.54
N LEU A 55 0.33 -27.13 -23.90
CA LEU A 55 0.07 -27.77 -22.61
C LEU A 55 -1.09 -28.78 -22.67
N ASP A 56 -1.56 -29.11 -23.87
CA ASP A 56 -2.56 -30.13 -24.12
C ASP A 56 -1.96 -31.26 -24.95
N TRP A 57 -1.98 -32.48 -24.42
CA TRP A 57 -1.41 -33.66 -25.07
C TRP A 57 -2.45 -34.75 -25.19
N ARG A 58 -2.38 -35.52 -26.28
CA ARG A 58 -3.25 -36.67 -26.50
C ARG A 58 -2.42 -37.95 -26.35
N ILE A 59 -2.64 -38.67 -25.25
CA ILE A 59 -1.91 -39.90 -24.91
C ILE A 59 -2.90 -41.07 -24.93
N GLY A 60 -2.70 -42.02 -25.85
CA GLY A 60 -3.51 -43.25 -25.91
C GLY A 60 -5.01 -43.02 -26.14
N GLY A 61 -5.40 -41.95 -26.85
CA GLY A 61 -6.80 -41.59 -27.08
C GLY A 61 -7.45 -40.78 -25.95
N VAL A 62 -6.74 -40.55 -24.84
CA VAL A 62 -7.17 -39.68 -23.75
C VAL A 62 -6.51 -38.31 -23.91
N ASN A 63 -7.32 -37.25 -23.86
CA ASN A 63 -6.81 -35.87 -23.85
C ASN A 63 -6.36 -35.52 -22.42
N VAL A 64 -5.06 -35.38 -22.23
CA VAL A 64 -4.42 -34.97 -20.97
C VAL A 64 -4.01 -33.51 -21.11
N SER A 65 -4.73 -32.63 -20.41
CA SER A 65 -4.51 -31.19 -20.49
C SER A 65 -3.96 -30.63 -19.19
N LEU A 66 -2.68 -30.29 -19.18
CA LEU A 66 -2.10 -29.51 -18.08
C LEU A 66 -2.64 -28.08 -18.10
N ALA A 67 -3.01 -27.57 -19.28
CA ALA A 67 -3.69 -26.27 -19.41
C ALA A 67 -5.00 -26.22 -18.59
N LYS A 68 -5.84 -27.26 -18.68
CA LYS A 68 -7.10 -27.34 -17.89
C LYS A 68 -6.83 -27.44 -16.39
N LEU A 69 -5.78 -28.16 -15.99
CA LEU A 69 -5.38 -28.22 -14.58
C LEU A 69 -4.96 -26.83 -14.07
N LEU A 70 -4.21 -26.08 -14.89
CA LEU A 70 -3.82 -24.72 -14.54
C LEU A 70 -5.04 -23.78 -14.52
N ASP A 71 -6.03 -23.95 -15.39
CA ASP A 71 -7.27 -23.15 -15.39
C ASP A 71 -8.23 -23.43 -14.20
N SER A 72 -7.91 -24.39 -13.33
CA SER A 72 -8.78 -24.86 -12.23
C SER A 72 -8.84 -23.94 -11.01
N GLY A 73 -8.49 -22.65 -11.15
CA GLY A 73 -8.51 -21.70 -10.04
C GLY A 73 -9.93 -21.28 -9.60
N ASP A 74 -10.95 -21.58 -10.41
CA ASP A 74 -12.37 -21.42 -10.09
C ASP A 74 -12.79 -22.24 -8.86
N LEU A 75 -12.10 -23.35 -8.58
CA LEU A 75 -12.27 -24.16 -7.38
C LEU A 75 -12.02 -23.38 -6.06
N GLY A 76 -11.35 -22.22 -6.13
CA GLY A 76 -11.26 -21.30 -5.00
C GLY A 76 -12.63 -20.86 -4.48
N VAL A 77 -13.61 -20.69 -5.38
CA VAL A 77 -14.99 -20.31 -5.01
C VAL A 77 -15.69 -21.43 -4.24
N GLU A 78 -15.51 -22.69 -4.66
CA GLU A 78 -16.04 -23.86 -3.93
C GLU A 78 -15.45 -23.96 -2.53
N LEU A 79 -14.14 -23.73 -2.40
CA LEU A 79 -13.47 -23.71 -1.11
C LEU A 79 -14.01 -22.57 -0.22
N PHE A 80 -14.37 -21.41 -0.78
CA PHE A 80 -15.04 -20.36 0.00
C PHE A 80 -16.38 -20.82 0.57
N PHE A 81 -17.26 -21.43 -0.24
CA PHE A 81 -18.56 -21.91 0.25
C PHE A 81 -18.39 -22.96 1.35
N PHE A 82 -17.44 -23.88 1.19
CA PHE A 82 -17.09 -24.86 2.21
C PHE A 82 -16.64 -24.20 3.52
N LEU A 83 -15.68 -23.26 3.45
CA LEU A 83 -15.14 -22.58 4.64
C LEU A 83 -16.17 -21.66 5.30
N SER A 84 -17.00 -20.98 4.50
CA SER A 84 -18.12 -20.18 5.00
C SER A 84 -19.09 -21.03 5.80
N ALA A 85 -19.48 -22.20 5.28
CA ALA A 85 -20.39 -23.10 5.99
C ALA A 85 -19.80 -23.61 7.31
N PHE A 86 -18.53 -24.01 7.31
CA PHE A 86 -17.81 -24.44 8.53
C PHE A 86 -17.84 -23.33 9.60
N VAL A 87 -17.43 -22.11 9.24
CA VAL A 87 -17.35 -20.98 10.17
C VAL A 87 -18.74 -20.56 10.67
N LEU A 88 -19.75 -20.58 9.81
CA LEU A 88 -21.12 -20.22 10.17
C LEU A 88 -21.75 -21.25 11.11
N TYR A 89 -21.51 -22.54 10.90
CA TYR A 89 -22.15 -23.62 11.64
C TYR A 89 -21.49 -23.93 12.98
N ARG A 90 -20.18 -23.72 13.11
CA ARG A 90 -19.41 -24.03 14.32
C ARG A 90 -19.99 -23.43 15.62
N PRO A 91 -20.43 -22.15 15.70
CA PRO A 91 -21.00 -21.60 16.93
C PRO A 91 -22.29 -22.29 17.42
N TYR A 92 -23.05 -22.91 16.51
CA TYR A 92 -24.30 -23.61 16.81
C TYR A 92 -24.03 -25.01 17.37
N VAL A 93 -23.07 -25.73 16.78
CA VAL A 93 -22.61 -27.03 17.32
C VAL A 93 -21.94 -26.84 18.69
N ALA A 94 -21.16 -25.76 18.87
CA ALA A 94 -20.52 -25.42 20.13
C ALA A 94 -21.50 -24.91 21.22
N GLY A 95 -22.79 -24.76 20.92
CA GLY A 95 -23.81 -24.28 21.87
C GLY A 95 -23.73 -22.78 22.22
N THR A 96 -22.79 -22.03 21.63
CA THR A 96 -22.63 -20.57 21.86
C THR A 96 -23.69 -19.73 21.16
N ARG A 97 -24.38 -20.30 20.15
CA ARG A 97 -25.53 -19.71 19.46
C ARG A 97 -26.62 -20.77 19.30
N ARG A 98 -27.88 -20.34 19.21
CA ARG A 98 -29.04 -21.20 18.98
C ARG A 98 -29.81 -20.74 17.75
N MET A 99 -30.60 -21.65 17.18
CA MET A 99 -31.49 -21.38 16.04
C MET A 99 -32.87 -21.98 16.33
N GLU A 100 -33.51 -21.50 17.40
CA GLU A 100 -34.74 -22.09 17.95
C GLU A 100 -35.95 -21.15 17.77
N SER A 101 -35.72 -19.84 17.70
CA SER A 101 -36.77 -18.82 17.63
C SER A 101 -36.63 -17.92 16.40
N ARG A 102 -37.72 -17.23 16.03
CA ARG A 102 -37.71 -16.18 14.97
C ARG A 102 -36.70 -15.08 15.29
N ARG A 103 -36.49 -14.76 16.56
CA ARG A 103 -35.52 -13.74 17.00
C ARG A 103 -34.09 -14.15 16.69
N ASP A 104 -33.76 -15.44 16.82
CA ASP A 104 -32.44 -15.98 16.50
C ASP A 104 -32.16 -15.88 15.00
N VAL A 105 -33.15 -16.23 14.17
CA VAL A 105 -33.07 -16.11 12.71
C VAL A 105 -32.82 -14.66 12.29
N LEU A 106 -33.64 -13.72 12.79
CA LEU A 106 -33.48 -12.29 12.47
C LEU A 106 -32.16 -11.73 12.98
N SER A 107 -31.71 -12.14 14.16
CA SER A 107 -30.40 -11.78 14.69
C SER A 107 -29.29 -12.26 13.76
N PHE A 108 -29.33 -13.52 13.34
CA PHE A 108 -28.35 -14.08 12.41
C PHE A 108 -28.32 -13.31 11.08
N LEU A 109 -29.49 -13.11 10.46
CA LEU A 109 -29.60 -12.40 9.19
C LEU A 109 -29.08 -10.96 9.32
N ARG A 110 -29.44 -10.24 10.40
CA ARG A 110 -28.94 -8.87 10.64
C ARG A 110 -27.41 -8.81 10.72
N HIS A 111 -26.77 -9.69 11.49
CA HIS A 111 -25.31 -9.70 11.60
C HIS A 111 -24.63 -10.07 10.27
N ARG A 112 -25.24 -10.98 9.51
CA ARG A 112 -24.73 -11.41 8.20
C ARG A 112 -24.86 -10.30 7.17
N SER A 113 -26.02 -9.66 7.10
CA SER A 113 -26.30 -8.52 6.23
C SER A 113 -25.39 -7.33 6.53
N ALA A 114 -25.19 -7.00 7.81
CA ALA A 114 -24.30 -5.90 8.22
C ALA A 114 -22.83 -6.12 7.80
N ARG A 115 -22.42 -7.37 7.59
CA ARG A 115 -21.07 -7.72 7.13
C ARG A 115 -20.94 -7.66 5.60
N LEU A 116 -21.91 -8.21 4.87
CA LEU A 116 -21.81 -8.37 3.41
C LEU A 116 -22.35 -7.16 2.64
N LEU A 117 -23.57 -6.72 2.97
CA LEU A 117 -24.33 -5.80 2.13
C LEU A 117 -23.69 -4.41 1.93
N PRO A 118 -23.02 -3.78 2.91
CA PRO A 118 -22.48 -2.43 2.69
C PRO A 118 -21.48 -2.35 1.53
N LEU A 119 -20.54 -3.29 1.45
CA LEU A 119 -19.55 -3.31 0.37
C LEU A 119 -20.14 -3.82 -0.94
N TYR A 120 -21.04 -4.80 -0.88
CA TYR A 120 -21.81 -5.27 -2.04
C TYR A 120 -22.54 -4.11 -2.72
N PHE A 121 -23.31 -3.33 -1.96
CA PHE A 121 -24.07 -2.23 -2.53
C PHE A 121 -23.18 -1.11 -3.04
N LEU A 122 -22.12 -0.74 -2.30
CA LEU A 122 -21.20 0.30 -2.76
C LEU A 122 -20.52 -0.09 -4.08
N CYS A 123 -19.92 -1.28 -4.15
CA CYS A 123 -19.23 -1.72 -5.36
C CYS A 123 -20.20 -1.90 -6.52
N GLY A 124 -21.40 -2.45 -6.28
CA GLY A 124 -22.39 -2.67 -7.32
C GLY A 124 -22.94 -1.36 -7.87
N PHE A 125 -23.19 -0.38 -6.98
CA PHE A 125 -23.56 0.98 -7.38
C PHE A 125 -22.47 1.63 -8.24
N LEU A 126 -21.20 1.56 -7.82
CA LEU A 126 -20.09 2.09 -8.62
C LEU A 126 -19.94 1.35 -9.96
N SER A 127 -20.15 0.03 -9.99
CA SER A 127 -20.12 -0.78 -11.20
C SER A 127 -21.18 -0.35 -12.22
N LEU A 128 -22.41 -0.12 -11.75
CA LEU A 128 -23.55 0.26 -12.60
C LEU A 128 -23.48 1.72 -13.05
N PHE A 129 -23.30 2.65 -12.10
CA PHE A 129 -23.42 4.08 -12.39
C PHE A 129 -22.13 4.70 -12.92
N VAL A 130 -20.96 4.26 -12.46
CA VAL A 130 -19.68 4.85 -12.88
C VAL A 130 -19.11 4.11 -14.09
N VAL A 131 -19.01 2.78 -14.02
CA VAL A 131 -18.34 2.01 -15.08
C VAL A 131 -19.24 1.79 -16.29
N ARG A 132 -20.50 1.39 -16.08
CA ARG A 132 -21.44 1.14 -17.18
C ARG A 132 -22.18 2.38 -17.68
N ARG A 133 -22.02 3.54 -17.02
CA ARG A 133 -22.71 4.81 -17.34
C ARG A 133 -24.21 4.60 -17.48
N PHE A 134 -24.85 4.23 -16.36
CA PHE A 134 -26.26 3.90 -16.28
C PHE A 134 -27.16 4.91 -17.03
N ASP A 135 -27.91 4.42 -18.00
CA ASP A 135 -28.88 5.20 -18.77
C ASP A 135 -30.25 5.09 -18.12
N ILE A 136 -30.66 6.17 -17.46
CA ILE A 136 -31.93 6.26 -16.75
C ILE A 136 -33.16 6.12 -17.68
N PHE A 137 -32.99 6.30 -18.99
CA PHE A 137 -34.07 6.17 -19.96
C PHE A 137 -34.20 4.75 -20.53
N ASN A 138 -33.29 3.83 -20.19
CA ASN A 138 -33.34 2.45 -20.65
C ASN A 138 -34.05 1.53 -19.63
N PRO A 139 -35.25 0.99 -19.93
CA PRO A 139 -35.99 0.13 -19.01
C PRO A 139 -35.28 -1.19 -18.66
N GLU A 140 -34.46 -1.75 -19.56
CA GLU A 140 -33.71 -2.98 -19.29
C GLU A 140 -32.67 -2.77 -18.18
N GLN A 141 -32.07 -1.58 -18.11
CA GLN A 141 -31.11 -1.26 -17.05
C GLN A 141 -31.78 -1.14 -15.67
N TRP A 142 -33.04 -0.71 -15.61
CA TRP A 142 -33.81 -0.72 -14.37
C TRP A 142 -34.15 -2.12 -13.88
N LEU A 143 -34.41 -3.07 -14.80
CA LEU A 143 -34.58 -4.48 -14.44
C LEU A 143 -33.29 -5.07 -13.85
N VAL A 144 -32.16 -4.85 -14.52
CA VAL A 144 -30.83 -5.28 -14.04
C VAL A 144 -30.50 -4.64 -12.69
N PHE A 145 -30.85 -3.37 -12.49
CA PHE A 145 -30.68 -2.70 -11.21
C PHE A 145 -31.56 -3.31 -10.12
N GLY A 146 -32.82 -3.63 -10.44
CA GLY A 146 -33.73 -4.36 -9.55
C GLY A 146 -33.17 -5.71 -9.12
N GLU A 147 -32.68 -6.50 -10.08
CA GLU A 147 -32.07 -7.81 -9.83
C GLU A 147 -30.79 -7.74 -8.99
N PHE A 148 -30.01 -6.68 -9.17
CA PHE A 148 -28.87 -6.36 -8.30
C PHE A 148 -29.34 -6.05 -6.87
N LEU A 149 -30.36 -5.21 -6.68
CA LEU A 149 -30.88 -4.86 -5.36
C LEU A 149 -31.43 -6.08 -4.60
N THR A 150 -32.04 -7.02 -5.31
CA THR A 150 -32.63 -8.24 -4.74
C THR A 150 -31.70 -9.45 -4.74
N ALA A 151 -30.50 -9.32 -5.31
CA ALA A 151 -29.56 -10.43 -5.52
C ALA A 151 -30.17 -11.63 -6.30
N THR A 152 -31.06 -11.35 -7.27
CA THR A 152 -31.82 -12.38 -8.01
C THR A 152 -31.31 -12.66 -9.41
N HIS A 153 -30.32 -11.92 -9.93
CA HIS A 153 -29.82 -12.13 -11.30
C HIS A 153 -29.32 -13.58 -11.53
N ILE A 154 -28.90 -14.31 -10.48
CA ILE A 154 -28.49 -15.72 -10.57
C ILE A 154 -29.62 -16.68 -11.03
N PHE A 155 -30.87 -16.23 -11.01
CA PHE A 155 -32.01 -16.98 -11.53
C PHE A 155 -32.38 -16.57 -12.97
N ASP A 156 -31.75 -15.52 -13.51
CA ASP A 156 -31.90 -15.11 -14.89
C ASP A 156 -30.85 -15.81 -15.77
N ALA A 157 -31.32 -16.64 -16.69
CA ALA A 157 -30.48 -17.33 -17.67
C ALA A 157 -29.61 -16.39 -18.52
N LYS A 158 -30.06 -15.16 -18.77
CA LYS A 158 -29.36 -14.16 -19.59
C LYS A 158 -28.35 -13.37 -18.77
N ASN A 159 -28.73 -12.96 -17.55
CA ASN A 159 -27.95 -12.01 -16.73
C ASN A 159 -27.28 -12.63 -15.48
N PHE A 160 -27.25 -13.97 -15.35
CA PHE A 160 -26.65 -14.65 -14.18
C PHE A 160 -25.23 -14.19 -13.85
N MET A 161 -24.43 -13.89 -14.87
CA MET A 161 -23.16 -13.17 -14.76
C MET A 161 -23.37 -11.73 -15.25
N PRO A 162 -23.65 -10.80 -14.34
CA PRO A 162 -24.07 -9.47 -14.75
C PRO A 162 -22.92 -8.72 -15.40
N GLY A 163 -23.21 -8.05 -16.52
CA GLY A 163 -22.19 -7.32 -17.28
C GLY A 163 -21.51 -6.20 -16.47
N TYR A 164 -22.18 -5.62 -15.47
CA TYR A 164 -21.60 -4.56 -14.64
C TYR A 164 -20.46 -5.08 -13.74
N ASN A 165 -20.59 -6.31 -13.22
CA ASN A 165 -19.56 -6.96 -12.44
C ASN A 165 -19.81 -8.47 -12.41
N TRP A 166 -19.20 -9.17 -13.35
CA TRP A 166 -19.48 -10.58 -13.61
C TRP A 166 -19.24 -11.46 -12.37
N VAL A 167 -18.36 -11.08 -11.43
CA VAL A 167 -18.07 -11.85 -10.20
C VAL A 167 -19.26 -11.95 -9.23
N TYR A 168 -20.32 -11.15 -9.43
CA TYR A 168 -21.45 -11.08 -8.49
C TYR A 168 -22.28 -12.36 -8.46
N TRP A 169 -22.15 -13.22 -9.47
CA TRP A 169 -22.84 -14.52 -9.48
C TRP A 169 -22.58 -15.31 -8.18
N SER A 170 -21.33 -15.35 -7.70
CA SER A 170 -20.96 -16.10 -6.49
C SER A 170 -21.22 -15.33 -5.19
N ILE A 171 -21.19 -14.00 -5.22
CA ILE A 171 -21.54 -13.17 -4.06
C ILE A 171 -23.03 -13.29 -3.75
N ASN A 172 -23.88 -13.32 -4.77
CA ASN A 172 -25.30 -13.58 -4.59
C ASN A 172 -25.53 -14.98 -4.01
N LEU A 173 -24.78 -15.99 -4.46
CA LEU A 173 -24.83 -17.31 -3.83
C LEU A 173 -24.52 -17.26 -2.33
N GLU A 174 -23.51 -16.50 -1.91
CA GLU A 174 -23.18 -16.32 -0.48
C GLU A 174 -24.31 -15.63 0.31
N ILE A 175 -25.03 -14.68 -0.32
CA ILE A 175 -26.22 -14.04 0.25
C ILE A 175 -27.35 -15.07 0.41
N TRP A 176 -27.62 -15.86 -0.63
CA TRP A 176 -28.64 -16.90 -0.61
C TRP A 176 -28.31 -18.04 0.36
N PHE A 177 -27.04 -18.45 0.46
CA PHE A 177 -26.59 -19.37 1.50
C PHE A 177 -26.83 -18.79 2.89
N GLY A 178 -26.57 -17.50 3.09
CA GLY A 178 -26.96 -16.80 4.31
C GLY A 178 -28.47 -16.87 4.58
N PHE A 179 -29.29 -16.71 3.55
CA PHE A 179 -30.74 -16.76 3.69
C PHE A 179 -31.27 -18.16 4.04
N ILE A 180 -30.77 -19.23 3.39
CA ILE A 180 -31.21 -20.60 3.63
C ILE A 180 -30.55 -21.26 4.85
N PHE A 181 -29.43 -20.71 5.35
CA PHE A 181 -28.65 -21.28 6.45
C PHE A 181 -29.49 -21.64 7.69
N PRO A 182 -30.44 -20.81 8.17
CA PRO A 182 -31.31 -21.19 9.30
C PRO A 182 -32.06 -22.50 9.07
N VAL A 183 -32.55 -22.74 7.86
CA VAL A 183 -33.22 -24.00 7.50
C VAL A 183 -32.21 -25.16 7.50
N LEU A 184 -31.01 -24.95 6.95
CA LEU A 184 -29.96 -25.97 6.95
C LEU A 184 -29.56 -26.38 8.37
N VAL A 185 -29.47 -25.44 9.32
CA VAL A 185 -29.20 -25.76 10.74
C VAL A 185 -30.27 -26.70 11.31
N LEU A 186 -31.55 -26.48 10.98
CA LEU A 186 -32.65 -27.33 11.45
C LEU A 186 -32.64 -28.73 10.83
N LEU A 187 -32.22 -28.85 9.57
CA LEU A 187 -32.10 -30.14 8.86
C LEU A 187 -30.91 -30.96 9.35
N PHE A 188 -29.85 -30.31 9.82
CA PHE A 188 -28.61 -30.94 10.28
C PHE A 188 -28.68 -31.61 11.67
N ARG A 189 -29.88 -31.98 12.15
CA ARG A 189 -30.07 -32.76 13.38
C ARG A 189 -29.44 -34.16 13.31
N ALA A 190 -29.47 -34.77 12.13
CA ALA A 190 -28.73 -35.99 11.80
C ALA A 190 -27.62 -35.63 10.79
N PRO A 191 -26.46 -35.10 11.24
CA PRO A 191 -25.53 -34.37 10.37
C PRO A 191 -25.00 -35.18 9.19
N PHE A 192 -24.73 -36.47 9.40
CA PHE A 192 -24.26 -37.36 8.32
C PHE A 192 -25.35 -37.62 7.28
N VAL A 193 -26.57 -37.96 7.71
CA VAL A 193 -27.70 -38.22 6.80
C VAL A 193 -28.05 -36.94 6.04
N ALA A 194 -28.13 -35.81 6.73
CA ALA A 194 -28.42 -34.51 6.13
C ALA A 194 -27.35 -34.12 5.10
N ALA A 195 -26.06 -34.28 5.43
CA ALA A 195 -24.98 -33.99 4.49
C ALA A 195 -25.06 -34.88 3.24
N ILE A 196 -25.33 -36.18 3.38
CA ILE A 196 -25.47 -37.10 2.23
C ILE A 196 -26.66 -36.69 1.37
N VAL A 197 -27.86 -36.57 1.95
CA VAL A 197 -29.09 -36.27 1.21
C VAL A 197 -28.97 -34.93 0.48
N LEU A 198 -28.49 -33.89 1.16
CA LEU A 198 -28.37 -32.56 0.57
C LEU A 198 -27.21 -32.45 -0.44
N SER A 199 -26.14 -33.23 -0.28
CA SER A 199 -25.04 -33.29 -1.27
C SER A 199 -25.42 -34.08 -2.53
N LEU A 200 -26.37 -35.02 -2.43
CA LEU A 200 -26.85 -35.81 -3.58
C LEU A 200 -28.01 -35.16 -4.32
N LEU A 201 -28.73 -34.23 -3.69
CA LEU A 201 -29.82 -33.47 -4.30
C LEU A 201 -29.42 -32.84 -5.66
N PRO A 202 -28.26 -32.16 -5.81
CA PRO A 202 -27.92 -31.48 -7.06
C PRO A 202 -27.57 -32.47 -8.18
N VAL A 203 -26.97 -33.61 -7.83
CA VAL A 203 -26.74 -34.72 -8.77
C VAL A 203 -28.07 -35.24 -9.30
N THR A 204 -29.07 -35.36 -8.43
CA THR A 204 -30.43 -35.79 -8.80
C THR A 204 -31.14 -34.76 -9.69
N VAL A 205 -31.10 -33.48 -9.34
CA VAL A 205 -31.70 -32.40 -10.14
C VAL A 205 -31.05 -32.31 -11.53
N TRP A 206 -29.72 -32.43 -11.61
CA TRP A 206 -29.02 -32.41 -12.89
C TRP A 206 -29.28 -33.67 -13.73
N GLY A 207 -29.35 -34.84 -13.10
CA GLY A 207 -29.76 -36.07 -13.77
C GLY A 207 -31.15 -35.93 -14.39
N LEU A 208 -32.11 -35.41 -13.64
CA LEU A 208 -33.47 -35.13 -14.14
C LEU A 208 -33.45 -34.14 -15.31
N HIS A 209 -32.66 -33.08 -15.24
CA HIS A 209 -32.50 -32.13 -16.36
C HIS A 209 -31.91 -32.79 -17.62
N THR A 210 -30.88 -33.62 -17.44
CA THR A 210 -30.18 -34.28 -18.55
C THR A 210 -31.06 -35.32 -19.24
N TYR A 211 -31.78 -36.14 -18.48
CA TYR A 211 -32.59 -37.26 -18.99
C TYR A 211 -34.05 -36.89 -19.27
N ALA A 212 -34.54 -35.78 -18.74
CA ALA A 212 -35.90 -35.28 -18.95
C ALA A 212 -35.90 -33.74 -19.08
N PRO A 213 -35.32 -33.17 -20.16
CA PRO A 213 -35.20 -31.72 -20.32
C PRO A 213 -36.54 -30.99 -20.32
N ASN A 214 -37.62 -31.65 -20.77
CA ASN A 214 -38.98 -31.12 -20.76
C ASN A 214 -39.63 -31.11 -19.36
N ALA A 215 -39.07 -31.82 -18.38
CA ALA A 215 -39.55 -31.81 -16.99
C ALA A 215 -39.05 -30.58 -16.21
N LEU A 216 -37.98 -29.93 -16.68
CA LEU A 216 -37.41 -28.70 -16.11
C LEU A 216 -37.22 -27.62 -17.20
N PRO A 217 -38.31 -27.12 -17.81
CA PRO A 217 -38.26 -26.22 -18.98
C PRO A 217 -37.68 -24.82 -18.70
N PHE A 218 -37.40 -24.49 -17.42
CA PHE A 218 -37.01 -23.15 -16.99
C PHE A 218 -35.51 -22.93 -16.76
N THR A 219 -34.65 -23.90 -17.08
CA THR A 219 -33.21 -23.79 -16.79
C THR A 219 -32.35 -24.21 -17.99
N PRO A 220 -31.63 -23.29 -18.65
CA PRO A 220 -30.52 -23.69 -19.51
C PRO A 220 -29.45 -24.42 -18.66
N PRO A 221 -28.72 -25.40 -19.23
CA PRO A 221 -27.68 -26.15 -18.51
C PRO A 221 -26.67 -25.26 -17.77
N THR A 222 -26.35 -24.09 -18.33
CA THR A 222 -25.45 -23.09 -17.74
C THR A 222 -26.01 -22.42 -16.48
N ALA A 223 -27.33 -22.23 -16.39
CA ALA A 223 -27.97 -21.63 -15.21
C ALA A 223 -27.92 -22.57 -14.01
N LEU A 224 -28.08 -23.88 -14.21
CA LEU A 224 -27.96 -24.86 -13.11
C LEU A 224 -26.55 -24.86 -12.50
N TRP A 225 -25.50 -24.62 -13.27
CA TRP A 225 -24.12 -24.63 -12.77
C TRP A 225 -23.83 -23.52 -11.75
N VAL A 226 -24.51 -22.38 -11.86
CA VAL A 226 -24.36 -21.22 -10.95
C VAL A 226 -25.46 -21.13 -9.88
N MET A 227 -26.37 -22.10 -9.80
CA MET A 227 -27.45 -22.07 -8.81
C MET A 227 -26.98 -22.53 -7.43
N VAL A 228 -27.64 -22.00 -6.39
CA VAL A 228 -27.39 -22.35 -4.97
C VAL A 228 -27.41 -23.86 -4.74
N ILE A 229 -28.29 -24.58 -5.43
CA ILE A 229 -28.41 -26.03 -5.32
C ILE A 229 -27.11 -26.74 -5.73
N SER A 230 -26.43 -26.31 -6.79
CA SER A 230 -25.22 -26.96 -7.30
C SER A 230 -24.01 -26.84 -6.37
N HIS A 231 -24.00 -25.85 -5.48
CA HIS A 231 -22.95 -25.61 -4.49
C HIS A 231 -23.29 -26.15 -3.10
N LEU A 232 -24.47 -26.75 -2.94
CA LEU A 232 -24.91 -27.36 -1.69
C LEU A 232 -23.97 -28.46 -1.15
N PRO A 233 -23.27 -29.28 -1.97
CA PRO A 233 -22.31 -30.25 -1.47
C PRO A 233 -21.14 -29.61 -0.71
N SER A 234 -20.53 -28.56 -1.28
CA SER A 234 -19.44 -27.80 -0.64
C SER A 234 -19.90 -27.22 0.69
N PHE A 235 -21.09 -26.61 0.71
CA PHE A 235 -21.64 -25.99 1.91
C PHE A 235 -21.97 -27.03 3.01
N THR A 236 -22.65 -28.12 2.65
CA THR A 236 -23.10 -29.13 3.62
C THR A 236 -21.96 -29.99 4.14
N LEU A 237 -20.93 -30.30 3.33
CA LEU A 237 -19.71 -30.95 3.80
C LEU A 237 -18.87 -30.02 4.70
N GLY A 238 -18.90 -28.70 4.46
CA GLY A 238 -18.32 -27.72 5.38
C GLY A 238 -19.00 -27.72 6.76
N MET A 239 -20.34 -27.86 6.80
CA MET A 239 -21.08 -28.07 8.05
C MET A 239 -20.74 -29.41 8.72
N LEU A 240 -20.63 -30.48 7.94
CA LEU A 240 -20.27 -31.81 8.45
C LEU A 240 -18.86 -31.82 9.06
N ALA A 241 -17.92 -31.05 8.49
CA ALA A 241 -16.55 -30.96 8.98
C ALA A 241 -16.44 -30.51 10.45
N VAL A 242 -17.39 -29.71 10.93
CA VAL A 242 -17.49 -29.31 12.35
C VAL A 242 -17.65 -30.53 13.24
N HIS A 243 -18.63 -31.39 12.94
CA HIS A 243 -18.92 -32.61 13.72
C HIS A 243 -17.77 -33.60 13.70
N THR A 244 -17.07 -33.73 12.56
CA THR A 244 -15.97 -34.69 12.44
C THR A 244 -14.71 -34.24 13.15
N LEU A 245 -14.44 -32.93 13.19
CA LEU A 245 -13.35 -32.40 13.99
C LEU A 245 -13.67 -32.48 15.49
N ASP A 246 -14.90 -32.18 15.91
CA ASP A 246 -15.24 -32.18 17.34
C ASP A 246 -15.34 -33.60 17.95
N ARG A 247 -15.75 -34.63 17.17
CA ARG A 247 -16.00 -35.99 17.70
C ARG A 247 -14.84 -36.99 17.62
N ASN A 248 -13.90 -36.85 16.68
CA ASN A 248 -12.88 -37.87 16.43
C ASN A 248 -11.44 -37.32 16.61
N PRO A 249 -10.82 -37.48 17.79
CA PRO A 249 -9.48 -36.96 18.07
C PRO A 249 -8.34 -37.76 17.42
N VAL A 250 -8.58 -38.97 16.89
CA VAL A 250 -7.52 -39.87 16.42
C VAL A 250 -7.60 -40.11 14.92
N GLN A 251 -7.15 -39.13 14.13
CA GLN A 251 -6.74 -39.42 12.75
C GLN A 251 -5.33 -40.01 12.82
N ARG A 252 -5.21 -41.34 12.71
CA ARG A 252 -3.91 -42.03 12.70
C ARG A 252 -2.98 -41.30 11.73
N GLN A 253 -1.78 -40.91 12.20
CA GLN A 253 -0.83 -40.17 11.36
C GLN A 253 -0.53 -40.91 10.04
N SER A 254 -0.59 -42.25 10.06
CA SER A 254 -0.42 -43.11 8.88
C SER A 254 -1.47 -42.88 7.77
N LEU A 255 -2.67 -42.39 8.10
CA LEU A 255 -3.72 -42.13 7.10
C LEU A 255 -3.66 -40.72 6.51
N ARG A 256 -2.83 -39.83 7.06
CA ARG A 256 -2.75 -38.43 6.59
C ARG A 256 -2.31 -38.33 5.13
N ILE A 257 -1.24 -39.02 4.76
CA ILE A 257 -0.71 -38.98 3.38
C ILE A 257 -1.72 -39.59 2.40
N PRO A 258 -2.27 -40.81 2.62
CA PRO A 258 -3.33 -41.35 1.76
C PRO A 258 -4.54 -40.43 1.62
N MET A 259 -4.99 -39.81 2.71
CA MET A 259 -6.13 -38.88 2.68
C MET A 259 -5.81 -37.59 1.93
N LEU A 260 -4.59 -37.05 2.05
CA LEU A 260 -4.16 -35.89 1.27
C LEU A 260 -4.05 -36.22 -0.21
N LEU A 261 -3.51 -37.39 -0.57
CA LEU A 261 -3.46 -37.85 -1.96
C LEU A 261 -4.87 -38.04 -2.54
N LEU A 262 -5.77 -38.69 -1.79
CA LEU A 262 -7.17 -38.82 -2.19
C LEU A 262 -7.86 -37.47 -2.30
N ALA A 263 -7.60 -36.54 -1.38
CA ALA A 263 -8.13 -35.19 -1.45
C ALA A 263 -7.69 -34.47 -2.73
N VAL A 264 -6.40 -34.56 -3.07
CA VAL A 264 -5.86 -34.00 -4.32
C VAL A 264 -6.54 -34.65 -5.52
N VAL A 265 -6.63 -35.97 -5.59
CA VAL A 265 -7.30 -36.68 -6.69
C VAL A 265 -8.75 -36.21 -6.84
N LEU A 266 -9.51 -36.12 -5.74
CA LEU A 266 -10.90 -35.67 -5.78
C LEU A 266 -11.05 -34.20 -6.20
N ILE A 267 -10.13 -33.32 -5.78
CA ILE A 267 -10.08 -31.92 -6.23
C ILE A 267 -9.78 -31.85 -7.73
N LEU A 268 -8.85 -32.68 -8.23
CA LEU A 268 -8.54 -32.77 -9.66
C LEU A 268 -9.72 -33.31 -10.48
N LEU A 269 -10.45 -34.31 -9.97
CA LEU A 269 -11.68 -34.79 -10.61
C LEU A 269 -12.79 -33.74 -10.57
N GLY A 270 -12.80 -32.91 -9.54
CA GLY A 270 -13.76 -31.83 -9.38
C GLY A 270 -13.43 -30.57 -10.16
N SER A 271 -12.26 -30.49 -10.79
CA SER A 271 -11.93 -29.37 -11.66
C SER A 271 -12.69 -29.41 -12.98
N ARG A 272 -12.76 -28.28 -13.67
CA ARG A 272 -13.53 -28.12 -14.89
C ARG A 272 -13.10 -29.14 -15.96
N GLY A 273 -13.99 -30.07 -16.27
CA GLY A 273 -13.73 -31.15 -17.21
C GLY A 273 -12.94 -32.33 -16.64
N GLY A 274 -12.51 -32.30 -15.38
CA GLY A 274 -11.67 -33.31 -14.75
C GLY A 274 -12.30 -34.70 -14.77
N ILE A 275 -13.52 -34.85 -14.25
CA ILE A 275 -14.23 -36.13 -14.27
C ILE A 275 -14.70 -36.50 -15.68
N THR A 276 -15.06 -35.52 -16.51
CA THR A 276 -15.58 -35.75 -17.86
C THR A 276 -14.51 -36.25 -18.84
N VAL A 277 -13.23 -35.97 -18.58
CA VAL A 277 -12.10 -36.57 -19.33
C VAL A 277 -12.06 -38.08 -19.12
N LEU A 278 -12.37 -38.55 -17.91
CA LEU A 278 -12.38 -39.98 -17.58
C LEU A 278 -13.71 -40.64 -17.94
N VAL A 279 -14.82 -39.95 -17.71
CA VAL A 279 -16.17 -40.45 -17.94
C VAL A 279 -17.03 -39.36 -18.61
N PRO A 280 -17.04 -39.28 -19.95
CA PRO A 280 -17.72 -38.21 -20.69
C PRO A 280 -19.24 -38.12 -20.46
N ALA A 281 -19.86 -39.19 -19.97
CA ALA A 281 -21.30 -39.26 -19.69
C ALA A 281 -21.70 -38.75 -18.29
N VAL A 282 -20.74 -38.32 -17.46
CA VAL A 282 -21.01 -37.91 -16.07
C VAL A 282 -21.50 -36.45 -16.00
N PRO A 283 -22.60 -36.18 -15.27
CA PRO A 283 -23.08 -34.83 -14.98
C PRO A 283 -22.00 -33.89 -14.41
N GLY A 284 -21.98 -32.62 -14.83
CA GLY A 284 -21.08 -31.59 -14.27
C GLY A 284 -21.27 -31.35 -12.77
N THR A 285 -22.39 -31.74 -12.17
CA THR A 285 -22.59 -31.72 -10.70
C THR A 285 -21.74 -32.75 -9.95
N ALA A 286 -21.29 -33.83 -10.62
CA ALA A 286 -20.34 -34.76 -10.03
C ALA A 286 -18.95 -34.12 -9.84
N GLU A 287 -18.59 -33.12 -10.66
CA GLU A 287 -17.37 -32.33 -10.46
C GLU A 287 -17.47 -31.56 -9.14
N LYS A 288 -18.60 -30.87 -8.92
CA LYS A 288 -18.85 -30.11 -7.67
C LYS A 288 -18.82 -31.00 -6.43
N LEU A 289 -19.47 -32.17 -6.50
CA LEU A 289 -19.43 -33.14 -5.40
C LEU A 289 -18.01 -33.67 -5.15
N SER A 290 -17.24 -33.97 -6.20
CA SER A 290 -15.86 -34.44 -6.09
C SER A 290 -14.96 -33.37 -5.46
N ALA A 291 -15.05 -32.12 -5.94
CA ALA A 291 -14.33 -31.00 -5.34
C ALA A 291 -14.69 -30.83 -3.86
N ALA A 292 -15.99 -30.88 -3.52
CA ALA A 292 -16.46 -30.73 -2.15
C ALA A 292 -15.94 -31.85 -1.22
N LEU A 293 -15.93 -33.11 -1.67
CA LEU A 293 -15.35 -34.24 -0.93
C LEU A 293 -13.84 -34.10 -0.78
N GLY A 294 -13.16 -33.66 -1.84
CA GLY A 294 -11.73 -33.38 -1.81
C GLY A 294 -11.37 -32.28 -0.81
N PHE A 295 -12.11 -31.17 -0.82
CA PHE A 295 -11.94 -30.09 0.17
C PHE A 295 -12.28 -30.53 1.59
N TYR A 296 -13.29 -31.38 1.77
CA TYR A 296 -13.60 -31.96 3.06
C TYR A 296 -12.41 -32.77 3.62
N LEU A 297 -11.84 -33.68 2.82
CA LEU A 297 -10.67 -34.48 3.22
C LEU A 297 -9.43 -33.61 3.45
N LEU A 298 -9.19 -32.63 2.59
CA LEU A 298 -8.10 -31.66 2.74
C LEU A 298 -8.26 -30.89 4.05
N PHE A 299 -9.46 -30.39 4.34
CA PHE A 299 -9.71 -29.56 5.52
C PHE A 299 -9.49 -30.34 6.82
N ILE A 300 -10.05 -31.54 6.95
CA ILE A 300 -9.91 -32.35 8.17
C ILE A 300 -8.48 -32.84 8.41
N THR A 301 -7.69 -33.03 7.35
CA THR A 301 -6.28 -33.45 7.46
C THR A 301 -5.36 -32.27 7.79
N VAL A 302 -5.61 -31.10 7.22
CA VAL A 302 -4.71 -29.95 7.30
C VAL A 302 -4.93 -29.10 8.55
N THR A 303 -6.17 -28.96 9.03
CA THR A 303 -6.51 -28.18 10.24
C THR A 303 -5.91 -28.73 11.53
N ARG A 304 -5.33 -29.94 11.51
CA ARG A 304 -4.57 -30.55 12.62
C ARG A 304 -3.13 -30.94 12.25
N SER A 305 -2.65 -30.42 11.12
CA SER A 305 -1.26 -30.61 10.71
C SER A 305 -0.32 -29.84 11.64
N GLN A 306 0.83 -30.44 11.95
CA GLN A 306 1.95 -29.76 12.60
C GLN A 306 3.11 -29.69 11.60
N GLY A 307 4.00 -28.71 11.75
CA GLY A 307 5.22 -28.61 10.92
C GLY A 307 5.11 -27.63 9.75
N GLY A 308 5.63 -28.01 8.58
CA GLY A 308 5.79 -27.11 7.43
C GLY A 308 4.47 -26.59 6.85
N LEU A 309 3.48 -27.46 6.68
CA LEU A 309 2.17 -27.09 6.10
C LEU A 309 1.40 -26.12 7.00
N ASN A 310 1.41 -26.36 8.31
CA ASN A 310 0.82 -25.45 9.27
C ASN A 310 1.50 -24.07 9.25
N ARG A 311 2.83 -24.03 9.15
CA ARG A 311 3.59 -22.77 8.99
C ARG A 311 3.25 -22.04 7.69
N LEU A 312 2.99 -22.77 6.59
CA LEU A 312 2.57 -22.18 5.33
C LEU A 312 1.17 -21.55 5.44
N LEU A 313 0.18 -22.28 5.98
CA LEU A 313 -1.17 -21.74 6.13
C LEU A 313 -1.26 -20.62 7.16
N CYS A 314 -0.52 -20.74 8.25
CA CYS A 314 -0.42 -19.69 9.26
C CYS A 314 0.55 -18.58 8.86
N ASN A 315 1.02 -18.53 7.60
CA ASN A 315 1.79 -17.41 7.11
C ASN A 315 0.96 -16.14 7.18
N ARG A 316 1.56 -15.08 7.75
CA ARG A 316 0.88 -13.81 7.97
C ARG A 316 0.27 -13.21 6.69
N VAL A 317 1.01 -13.22 5.59
CA VAL A 317 0.54 -12.64 4.31
C VAL A 317 -0.69 -13.39 3.83
N LEU A 318 -0.61 -14.72 3.83
CA LEU A 318 -1.69 -15.58 3.41
C LEU A 318 -2.94 -15.42 4.28
N GLN A 319 -2.76 -15.32 5.60
CA GLN A 319 -3.86 -15.04 6.53
C GLN A 319 -4.50 -13.66 6.28
N VAL A 320 -3.70 -12.61 6.09
CA VAL A 320 -4.23 -11.25 5.81
C VAL A 320 -5.01 -11.24 4.51
N LEU A 321 -4.51 -11.87 3.45
CA LEU A 321 -5.24 -12.05 2.20
C LEU A 321 -6.57 -12.80 2.42
N GLY A 322 -6.55 -13.88 3.21
CA GLY A 322 -7.77 -14.63 3.54
C GLY A 322 -8.75 -13.87 4.42
N MET A 323 -8.29 -12.99 5.30
CA MET A 323 -9.18 -12.13 6.08
C MET A 323 -9.84 -11.06 5.21
N MET A 324 -9.09 -10.50 4.25
CA MET A 324 -9.53 -9.50 3.28
C MET A 324 -10.23 -10.07 2.03
N CYS A 325 -10.36 -11.40 1.93
CA CYS A 325 -10.77 -12.05 0.68
C CYS A 325 -12.10 -11.52 0.12
N TYR A 326 -13.05 -11.11 0.97
CA TYR A 326 -14.31 -10.55 0.51
C TYR A 326 -14.12 -9.21 -0.21
N SER A 327 -13.40 -8.25 0.39
CA SER A 327 -13.02 -7.01 -0.28
C SER A 327 -12.27 -7.24 -1.59
N ILE A 328 -11.28 -8.14 -1.59
CA ILE A 328 -10.53 -8.49 -2.80
C ILE A 328 -11.47 -9.03 -3.88
N TYR A 329 -12.35 -9.95 -3.52
CA TYR A 329 -13.28 -10.60 -4.43
C TYR A 329 -14.29 -9.62 -5.03
N VAL A 330 -14.85 -8.69 -4.25
CA VAL A 330 -15.87 -7.77 -4.76
C VAL A 330 -15.27 -6.74 -5.75
N TRP A 331 -14.03 -6.31 -5.54
CA TRP A 331 -13.38 -5.29 -6.38
C TRP A 331 -12.67 -5.84 -7.63
N HIS A 332 -12.17 -7.08 -7.60
CA HIS A 332 -11.30 -7.53 -8.70
C HIS A 332 -11.99 -7.52 -10.07
N GLY A 333 -13.25 -7.95 -10.18
CA GLY A 333 -13.97 -8.04 -11.46
C GLY A 333 -14.10 -6.70 -12.18
N ILE A 334 -14.61 -5.68 -11.49
CA ILE A 334 -14.76 -4.32 -12.04
C ILE A 334 -13.41 -3.68 -12.37
N MET A 335 -12.41 -3.85 -11.50
CA MET A 335 -11.07 -3.30 -11.73
C MET A 335 -10.35 -3.98 -12.89
N MET A 336 -10.52 -5.29 -13.05
CA MET A 336 -10.00 -6.02 -14.20
C MET A 336 -10.64 -5.54 -15.50
N ALA A 337 -11.98 -5.40 -15.53
CA ALA A 337 -12.69 -4.90 -16.69
C ALA A 337 -12.22 -3.49 -17.10
N TYR A 338 -11.94 -2.63 -16.11
CA TYR A 338 -11.53 -1.25 -16.37
C TYR A 338 -10.04 -1.09 -16.69
N ILE A 339 -9.16 -1.87 -16.07
CA ILE A 339 -7.70 -1.74 -16.23
C ILE A 339 -7.21 -2.67 -17.34
N ILE A 340 -7.43 -3.97 -17.18
CA ILE A 340 -6.89 -5.01 -18.07
C ILE A 340 -7.72 -5.13 -19.35
N GLY A 341 -9.04 -4.97 -19.25
CA GLY A 341 -9.98 -5.10 -20.37
C GLY A 341 -9.79 -4.09 -21.50
N GLN A 342 -8.93 -3.08 -21.33
CA GLN A 342 -8.65 -2.04 -22.33
C GLN A 342 -7.64 -2.48 -23.40
N ASP A 343 -6.78 -3.45 -23.11
CA ASP A 343 -5.76 -3.91 -24.05
C ASP A 343 -6.23 -5.19 -24.77
N PRO A 344 -6.34 -5.18 -26.11
CA PRO A 344 -6.76 -6.35 -26.87
C PRO A 344 -5.65 -7.42 -26.95
N THR A 345 -4.39 -7.05 -26.68
CA THR A 345 -3.24 -7.95 -26.84
C THR A 345 -2.95 -8.76 -25.57
N PRO A 346 -2.62 -10.07 -25.69
CA PRO A 346 -2.25 -10.88 -24.53
C PRO A 346 -1.01 -10.33 -23.78
N GLY A 347 -0.03 -9.80 -24.51
CA GLY A 347 1.18 -9.20 -23.94
C GLY A 347 0.87 -7.94 -23.13
N GLY A 348 0.08 -7.02 -23.68
CA GLY A 348 -0.34 -5.81 -22.97
C GLY A 348 -1.13 -6.11 -21.70
N ARG A 349 -2.05 -7.09 -21.75
CA ARG A 349 -2.77 -7.57 -20.57
C ARG A 349 -1.84 -8.08 -19.47
N MET A 350 -0.78 -8.80 -19.81
CA MET A 350 0.23 -9.25 -18.83
C MET A 350 0.93 -8.07 -18.17
N PHE A 351 1.32 -7.05 -18.92
CA PHE A 351 1.95 -5.85 -18.35
C PHE A 351 1.01 -5.10 -17.40
N LEU A 352 -0.29 -5.07 -17.70
CA LEU A 352 -1.31 -4.42 -16.87
C LEU A 352 -1.60 -5.16 -15.56
N LEU A 353 -1.15 -6.41 -15.39
CA LEU A 353 -1.22 -7.12 -14.11
C LEU A 353 -0.38 -6.45 -13.02
N LEU A 354 0.77 -5.87 -13.41
CA LEU A 354 1.70 -5.22 -12.48
C LEU A 354 1.07 -4.04 -11.72
N PRO A 355 0.38 -3.07 -12.36
CA PRO A 355 -0.35 -2.03 -11.64
C PRO A 355 -1.70 -2.50 -11.09
N PHE A 356 -2.35 -3.51 -11.72
CA PHE A 356 -3.64 -4.02 -11.28
C PHE A 356 -3.60 -4.58 -9.85
N PHE A 357 -2.66 -5.48 -9.54
CA PHE A 357 -2.62 -6.14 -8.23
C PHE A 357 -2.40 -5.16 -7.07
N PRO A 358 -1.40 -4.26 -7.08
CA PRO A 358 -1.19 -3.28 -6.01
C PRO A 358 -2.40 -2.37 -5.79
N LEU A 359 -3.00 -1.86 -6.88
CA LEU A 359 -4.16 -0.98 -6.77
C LEU A 359 -5.36 -1.73 -6.21
N MET A 360 -5.61 -2.96 -6.68
CA MET A 360 -6.69 -3.81 -6.19
C MET A 360 -6.52 -4.13 -4.71
N PHE A 361 -5.32 -4.51 -4.28
CA PHE A 361 -5.03 -4.77 -2.86
C PHE A 361 -5.16 -3.50 -2.01
N ALA A 362 -4.79 -2.32 -2.53
CA ALA A 362 -4.94 -1.06 -1.82
C ALA A 362 -6.43 -0.69 -1.62
N VAL A 363 -7.23 -0.77 -2.68
CA VAL A 363 -8.68 -0.54 -2.63
C VAL A 363 -9.34 -1.54 -1.69
N ALA A 364 -8.98 -2.82 -1.78
CA ALA A 364 -9.48 -3.87 -0.91
C ALA A 364 -9.07 -3.64 0.56
N ALA A 365 -7.84 -3.20 0.83
CA ALA A 365 -7.38 -2.88 2.20
C ALA A 365 -8.17 -1.72 2.80
N PHE A 366 -8.47 -0.71 1.97
CA PHE A 366 -9.27 0.43 2.37
C PHE A 366 -10.71 0.03 2.68
N SER A 367 -11.39 -0.70 1.79
CA SER A 367 -12.75 -1.18 2.03
C SER A 367 -12.83 -2.13 3.22
N TYR A 368 -11.84 -3.01 3.38
CA TYR A 368 -11.77 -3.93 4.51
C TYR A 368 -11.69 -3.18 5.86
N ARG A 369 -10.88 -2.12 5.93
CA ARG A 369 -10.70 -1.32 7.15
C ARG A 369 -11.88 -0.39 7.45
N TYR A 370 -12.44 0.26 6.44
CA TYR A 370 -13.39 1.36 6.67
C TYR A 370 -14.85 0.98 6.42
N ILE A 371 -15.11 -0.06 5.61
CA ILE A 371 -16.47 -0.49 5.27
C ILE A 371 -16.81 -1.79 5.99
N GLU A 372 -15.97 -2.83 5.88
CA GLU A 372 -16.26 -4.11 6.54
C GLU A 372 -16.07 -4.05 8.05
N PHE A 373 -14.99 -3.40 8.51
CA PHE A 373 -14.62 -3.36 9.93
C PHE A 373 -14.37 -1.93 10.45
N PRO A 374 -15.37 -1.04 10.37
CA PRO A 374 -15.25 0.31 10.89
C PRO A 374 -14.91 0.27 12.38
N GLY A 375 -13.83 0.95 12.76
CA GLY A 375 -13.39 1.07 14.17
C GLY A 375 -12.42 0.00 14.66
N ARG A 376 -12.13 -1.06 13.90
CA ARG A 376 -11.08 -2.03 14.27
C ARG A 376 -9.69 -1.44 14.05
N PRO A 377 -8.72 -1.64 14.96
CA PRO A 377 -7.37 -1.12 14.79
C PRO A 377 -6.66 -1.84 13.64
N VAL A 378 -5.91 -1.06 12.83
CA VAL A 378 -5.12 -1.58 11.69
C VAL A 378 -4.15 -2.67 12.14
N SER A 379 -3.61 -2.55 13.35
CA SER A 379 -2.64 -3.52 13.87
C SER A 379 -3.23 -4.91 14.12
N GLU A 380 -4.52 -5.00 14.44
CA GLU A 380 -5.26 -6.25 14.59
C GLU A 380 -5.66 -6.81 13.22
N LEU A 381 -6.24 -5.96 12.36
CA LEU A 381 -6.73 -6.35 11.03
C LEU A 381 -5.64 -6.89 10.10
N PHE A 382 -4.42 -6.35 10.19
CA PHE A 382 -3.30 -6.72 9.34
C PHE A 382 -2.23 -7.56 10.08
N LEU A 383 -2.55 -8.07 11.27
CA LEU A 383 -1.66 -8.87 12.12
C LEU A 383 -0.28 -8.22 12.33
N LEU A 384 -0.23 -6.88 12.47
CA LEU A 384 1.01 -6.11 12.61
C LEU A 384 1.62 -6.23 14.01
N ARG A 385 0.83 -6.60 15.03
CA ARG A 385 1.36 -6.90 16.37
C ARG A 385 1.91 -8.33 16.43
N ARG A 386 3.23 -8.47 16.44
CA ARG A 386 3.87 -9.56 17.20
C ARG A 386 3.82 -9.15 18.68
N ASN A 387 3.42 -10.03 19.59
CA ASN A 387 3.67 -9.83 21.02
C ASN A 387 5.18 -9.89 21.23
N PRO A 388 5.88 -8.77 21.50
CA PRO A 388 7.31 -8.81 21.81
C PRO A 388 7.46 -9.23 23.28
N ALA A 389 8.53 -9.96 23.59
CA ALA A 389 8.84 -10.29 24.98
C ALA A 389 9.02 -9.00 25.82
N PRO A 390 8.74 -9.00 27.14
CA PRO A 390 8.81 -7.81 27.98
C PRO A 390 10.15 -7.05 27.92
N ARG A 391 11.26 -7.74 27.62
CA ARG A 391 12.60 -7.13 27.44
C ARG A 391 12.76 -6.29 26.17
N GLU A 392 12.07 -6.61 25.07
CA GLU A 392 12.12 -5.80 23.84
C GLU A 392 11.34 -4.48 23.98
N LYS A 393 10.33 -4.46 24.85
CA LYS A 393 9.49 -3.28 25.12
C LYS A 393 10.28 -2.12 25.71
N ALA A 394 11.24 -2.41 26.59
CA ALA A 394 12.08 -1.41 27.24
C ALA A 394 13.17 -0.82 26.32
N ALA A 395 13.65 -1.61 25.35
CA ALA A 395 14.64 -1.17 24.37
C ALA A 395 14.02 -0.40 23.19
N ALA A 396 12.77 -0.72 22.80
CA ALA A 396 12.06 -0.02 21.73
C ALA A 396 11.63 1.41 22.12
N THR A 397 11.22 1.61 23.37
CA THR A 397 10.76 2.92 23.87
C THR A 397 11.82 4.03 23.87
N THR A 398 13.11 3.67 23.86
CA THR A 398 14.23 4.64 23.78
C THR A 398 14.83 4.77 22.37
N ALA A 399 14.53 3.85 21.45
CA ALA A 399 15.11 3.80 20.10
C ALA A 399 14.20 4.35 18.96
N ASP A 400 12.91 4.61 19.24
CA ASP A 400 11.88 4.93 18.24
C ASP A 400 11.57 6.44 18.05
N ALA A 401 12.37 7.32 18.65
CA ALA A 401 12.33 8.75 18.34
C ALA A 401 12.96 9.01 16.95
N PRO A 402 12.25 9.66 16.01
CA PRO A 402 12.80 9.97 14.70
C PRO A 402 14.01 10.90 14.83
N ALA A 403 15.17 10.49 14.29
CA ALA A 403 16.44 11.23 14.44
C ALA A 403 16.40 12.69 13.95
N TRP A 404 15.41 13.05 13.12
CA TRP A 404 15.23 14.39 12.55
C TRP A 404 14.38 15.34 13.42
N THR A 405 13.69 14.87 14.46
CA THR A 405 13.02 15.76 15.44
C THR A 405 13.99 16.35 16.45
N ASP A 406 15.18 15.78 16.57
CA ASP A 406 16.26 16.26 17.45
C ASP A 406 17.13 17.35 16.81
N ARG A 407 16.72 17.87 15.64
CA ARG A 407 17.45 18.97 14.99
C ARG A 407 17.23 20.28 15.75
N PRO A 408 18.26 21.15 15.84
CA PRO A 408 18.13 22.44 16.51
C PRO A 408 16.95 23.26 15.95
N SER A 409 16.30 24.06 16.79
CA SER A 409 15.15 24.90 16.39
C SER A 409 15.46 25.81 15.20
N TRP A 410 16.67 26.37 15.12
CA TRP A 410 17.11 27.18 13.97
C TRP A 410 17.21 26.39 12.66
N ALA A 411 17.46 25.07 12.71
CA ALA A 411 17.54 24.22 11.53
C ALA A 411 16.15 23.95 10.94
N ASN A 412 15.10 23.88 11.79
CA ASN A 412 13.72 23.90 11.31
C ASN A 412 13.43 25.21 10.58
N GLY A 413 13.80 26.36 11.17
CA GLY A 413 13.62 27.65 10.50
C GLY A 413 14.37 27.77 9.18
N LEU A 414 15.58 27.21 9.09
CA LEU A 414 16.33 27.22 7.83
C LEU A 414 15.66 26.33 6.76
N ALA A 415 15.08 25.20 7.15
CA ALA A 415 14.25 24.39 6.26
C ALA A 415 12.98 25.13 5.80
N ALA A 416 12.43 26.00 6.64
CA ALA A 416 11.30 26.87 6.28
C ALA A 416 11.70 27.90 5.22
N VAL A 417 12.85 28.57 5.39
CA VAL A 417 13.40 29.46 4.37
C VAL A 417 13.58 28.72 3.05
N ALA A 418 14.16 27.52 3.11
CA ALA A 418 14.40 26.70 1.93
C ALA A 418 13.10 26.35 1.17
N ILE A 419 12.06 25.87 1.89
CA ILE A 419 10.77 25.54 1.26
C ILE A 419 10.03 26.78 0.78
N ILE A 420 10.08 27.89 1.50
CA ILE A 420 9.49 29.17 1.06
C ILE A 420 10.13 29.62 -0.25
N THR A 421 11.45 29.49 -0.42
CA THR A 421 12.13 29.79 -1.69
C THR A 421 11.63 28.91 -2.83
N VAL A 422 11.43 27.61 -2.60
CA VAL A 422 10.86 26.69 -3.60
C VAL A 422 9.42 27.08 -3.96
N LEU A 423 8.59 27.39 -2.96
CA LEU A 423 7.20 27.78 -3.17
C LEU A 423 7.09 29.12 -3.89
N ALA A 424 7.90 30.10 -3.50
CA ALA A 424 7.96 31.40 -4.13
C ALA A 424 8.30 31.25 -5.62
N PHE A 425 9.32 30.46 -5.96
CA PHE A 425 9.66 30.18 -7.36
C PHE A 425 8.50 29.58 -8.17
N HIS A 426 7.86 28.52 -7.66
CA HIS A 426 6.79 27.86 -8.42
C HIS A 426 5.51 28.70 -8.47
N ILE A 427 5.09 29.32 -7.37
CA ILE A 427 3.86 30.13 -7.32
C ILE A 427 4.02 31.39 -8.18
N THR A 428 5.16 32.09 -8.11
CA THR A 428 5.40 33.24 -9.00
C THR A 428 5.50 32.82 -10.46
N GLY A 429 6.25 31.75 -10.78
CA GLY A 429 6.38 31.24 -12.14
C GLY A 429 5.05 30.78 -12.75
N LEU A 430 4.13 30.26 -11.92
CA LEU A 430 2.85 29.71 -12.36
C LEU A 430 1.74 30.77 -12.47
N PHE A 431 1.62 31.70 -11.52
CA PHE A 431 0.56 32.71 -11.53
C PHE A 431 0.94 33.95 -12.35
N TRP A 432 2.22 34.36 -12.39
CA TRP A 432 2.63 35.60 -13.07
C TRP A 432 3.07 35.41 -14.53
N ARG A 433 3.44 34.20 -14.99
CA ARG A 433 3.76 33.96 -16.42
C ARG A 433 2.53 33.92 -17.34
N GLY A 434 1.32 33.81 -16.79
CA GLY A 434 0.06 33.95 -17.54
C GLY A 434 -0.23 35.39 -18.00
N ILE A 435 0.55 36.37 -17.52
CA ILE A 435 0.54 37.73 -18.03
C ILE A 435 1.54 37.76 -19.18
N GLY A 436 1.04 37.64 -20.42
CA GLY A 436 1.86 37.87 -21.61
C GLY A 436 2.60 39.19 -21.45
N SER A 437 3.94 39.16 -21.55
CA SER A 437 4.85 40.31 -21.60
C SER A 437 4.46 41.52 -20.72
N ILE A 438 5.13 41.74 -19.57
CA ILE A 438 5.48 43.05 -18.95
C ILE A 438 5.56 42.91 -17.41
N THR A 439 6.75 42.74 -16.83
CA THR A 439 7.55 43.76 -16.09
C THR A 439 8.68 43.10 -15.28
N PRO A 440 9.86 43.76 -15.15
CA PRO A 440 11.01 43.22 -14.43
C PRO A 440 10.85 43.33 -12.91
N ASP A 441 11.65 42.53 -12.20
CA ASP A 441 11.90 42.66 -10.76
C ASP A 441 12.15 44.13 -10.38
N PRO A 442 11.33 44.75 -9.50
CA PRO A 442 11.42 46.18 -9.17
C PRO A 442 12.80 46.59 -8.66
N LEU A 443 13.53 45.66 -8.04
CA LEU A 443 14.86 45.88 -7.48
C LEU A 443 15.96 45.98 -8.54
N LEU A 444 15.81 45.26 -9.67
CA LEU A 444 16.77 45.33 -10.78
C LEU A 444 16.60 46.61 -11.61
N TYR A 445 15.37 47.12 -11.70
CA TYR A 445 15.09 48.40 -12.35
C TYR A 445 15.58 49.60 -11.53
N LEU A 446 15.45 49.55 -10.19
CA LEU A 446 16.00 50.55 -9.28
C LEU A 446 17.54 50.55 -9.23
N ALA A 447 18.19 49.44 -9.60
CA ALA A 447 19.65 49.31 -9.62
C ALA A 447 20.31 49.71 -10.96
N GLY A 448 19.54 50.12 -11.98
CA GLY A 448 20.08 50.63 -13.24
C GLY A 448 20.85 49.61 -14.11
N ILE A 449 20.64 48.31 -13.89
CA ILE A 449 21.36 47.25 -14.64
C ILE A 449 20.63 46.99 -15.97
N PRO A 450 21.29 47.14 -17.15
CA PRO A 450 20.66 46.90 -18.45
C PRO A 450 20.26 45.42 -18.63
N ARG A 451 19.22 45.18 -19.43
CA ARG A 451 18.71 43.83 -19.77
C ARG A 451 19.84 42.96 -20.33
N PRO A 452 20.13 41.79 -19.74
CA PRO A 452 20.87 40.75 -20.45
C PRO A 452 19.90 40.03 -21.39
N ASP A 453 20.35 39.79 -22.62
CA ASP A 453 19.63 39.03 -23.66
C ASP A 453 19.56 37.52 -23.34
N THR A 454 19.96 37.14 -22.12
CA THR A 454 19.84 35.80 -21.55
C THR A 454 18.66 35.79 -20.60
N GLU A 455 17.68 34.95 -20.95
CA GLU A 455 16.31 34.98 -20.46
C GLU A 455 16.16 35.16 -18.93
N PRO A 456 15.21 36.00 -18.46
CA PRO A 456 14.76 36.06 -17.07
C PRO A 456 14.47 34.68 -16.45
N ALA A 457 14.20 33.67 -17.29
CA ALA A 457 14.00 32.28 -16.90
C ALA A 457 15.23 31.63 -16.23
N VAL A 458 16.47 31.99 -16.61
CA VAL A 458 17.70 31.39 -16.06
C VAL A 458 17.95 31.88 -14.64
N ALA A 459 17.80 33.19 -14.39
CA ALA A 459 17.90 33.77 -13.05
C ALA A 459 16.79 33.25 -12.13
N LEU A 460 15.56 33.10 -12.63
CA LEU A 460 14.44 32.55 -11.85
C LEU A 460 14.64 31.07 -11.50
N MET A 461 15.10 30.24 -12.45
CA MET A 461 15.38 28.81 -12.22
C MET A 461 16.46 28.60 -11.14
N ALA A 462 17.44 29.50 -11.07
CA ALA A 462 18.46 29.44 -10.04
C ALA A 462 17.87 29.59 -8.62
N PHE A 463 16.91 30.49 -8.41
CA PHE A 463 16.31 30.72 -7.09
C PHE A 463 15.56 29.50 -6.53
N GLY A 464 14.70 28.85 -7.32
CA GLY A 464 13.98 27.65 -6.88
C GLY A 464 14.91 26.47 -6.56
N ARG A 465 15.95 26.30 -7.38
CA ARG A 465 16.97 25.25 -7.19
C ARG A 465 17.76 25.43 -5.88
N LEU A 466 18.12 26.65 -5.52
CA LEU A 466 18.82 26.95 -4.26
C LEU A 466 18.04 26.47 -3.02
N GLY A 467 16.71 26.58 -3.04
CA GLY A 467 15.86 26.06 -1.96
C GLY A 467 15.96 24.54 -1.81
N ILE A 468 16.02 23.80 -2.93
CA ILE A 468 16.17 22.34 -2.93
C ILE A 468 17.56 21.94 -2.43
N ASP A 469 18.61 22.60 -2.94
CA ASP A 469 19.99 22.35 -2.53
C ASP A 469 20.12 22.53 -1.00
N LEU A 470 19.58 23.62 -0.44
CA LEU A 470 19.58 23.86 1.00
C LEU A 470 18.81 22.78 1.79
N LEU A 471 17.65 22.32 1.32
CA LEU A 471 16.91 21.23 1.95
C LEU A 471 17.72 19.93 2.00
N ILE A 472 18.44 19.60 0.93
CA ILE A 472 19.27 18.39 0.84
C ILE A 472 20.48 18.49 1.78
N VAL A 473 21.20 19.63 1.80
CA VAL A 473 22.33 19.85 2.73
C VAL A 473 21.86 19.72 4.18
N LEU A 474 20.72 20.35 4.52
CA LEU A 474 20.13 20.28 5.86
C LEU A 474 19.71 18.87 6.26
N ALA A 475 19.07 18.14 5.34
CA ALA A 475 18.64 16.77 5.59
C ALA A 475 19.86 15.87 5.87
N ALA A 476 20.91 15.96 5.05
CA ALA A 476 22.12 15.18 5.21
C ALA A 476 22.91 15.55 6.49
N TYR A 477 22.98 16.85 6.82
CA TYR A 477 23.53 17.34 8.09
C TYR A 477 22.82 16.71 9.29
N ALA A 478 21.48 16.85 9.36
CA ALA A 478 20.69 16.35 10.47
C ALA A 478 20.76 14.82 10.61
N LEU A 479 20.84 14.12 9.48
CA LEU A 479 21.00 12.68 9.41
C LEU A 479 22.34 12.18 9.95
N TYR A 480 23.43 12.85 9.57
CA TYR A 480 24.78 12.42 9.90
C TYR A 480 25.27 12.94 11.26
N HIS A 481 24.75 14.07 11.73
CA HIS A 481 25.18 14.71 12.98
C HIS A 481 25.22 13.76 14.19
N PRO A 482 24.21 12.91 14.48
CA PRO A 482 24.29 11.96 15.60
C PRO A 482 25.41 10.92 15.48
N PHE A 483 25.83 10.59 14.26
CA PHE A 483 26.97 9.69 14.01
C PHE A 483 28.30 10.42 14.11
N ALA A 484 28.36 11.68 13.65
CA ALA A 484 29.55 12.53 13.78
C ALA A 484 29.88 12.79 15.26
N ASP A 485 28.86 13.07 16.06
CA ASP A 485 28.89 13.37 17.50
C ASP A 485 29.01 12.12 18.41
N GLY A 486 29.16 10.93 17.82
CA GLY A 486 29.35 9.68 18.57
C GLY A 486 28.12 9.15 19.31
N ARG A 487 26.99 9.88 19.32
CA ARG A 487 25.71 9.44 19.92
C ARG A 487 25.13 8.18 19.27
N ARG A 488 25.48 7.90 18.01
CA ARG A 488 25.09 6.67 17.30
C ARG A 488 26.30 6.04 16.63
N SER A 489 26.32 4.71 16.56
CA SER A 489 27.30 3.94 15.81
C SER A 489 26.63 3.12 14.72
N MET A 490 27.24 3.06 13.54
CA MET A 490 26.69 2.31 12.42
C MET A 490 27.00 0.81 12.56
N ASN A 491 25.95 0.00 12.63
CA ASN A 491 26.00 -1.46 12.61
C ASN A 491 24.77 -2.02 11.87
N ARG A 492 24.67 -3.35 11.71
CA ARG A 492 23.56 -3.98 10.97
C ARG A 492 22.18 -3.67 11.55
N ALA A 493 22.06 -3.65 12.88
CA ALA A 493 20.79 -3.37 13.55
C ALA A 493 20.36 -1.91 13.33
N GLU A 494 21.29 -0.96 13.47
CA GLU A 494 21.01 0.46 13.25
C GLU A 494 20.73 0.77 11.78
N ALA A 495 21.42 0.12 10.83
CA ALA A 495 21.11 0.23 9.41
C ALA A 495 19.68 -0.25 9.10
N MET A 496 19.28 -1.40 9.66
CA MET A 496 17.93 -1.92 9.45
C MET A 496 16.85 -1.06 10.13
N GLY A 497 17.15 -0.52 11.33
CA GLY A 497 16.29 0.45 12.01
C GLY A 497 16.16 1.76 11.22
N PHE A 498 17.27 2.24 10.63
CA PHE A 498 17.29 3.40 9.75
C PHE A 498 16.39 3.21 8.53
N TYR A 499 16.51 2.09 7.81
CA TYR A 499 15.65 1.80 6.66
C TYR A 499 14.18 1.73 7.04
N ARG A 500 13.84 1.11 8.18
CA ARG A 500 12.45 1.08 8.68
C ARG A 500 11.90 2.47 8.97
N ARG A 501 12.69 3.33 9.63
CA ARG A 501 12.29 4.72 9.94
C ARG A 501 12.11 5.55 8.68
N GLN A 502 13.00 5.43 7.70
CA GLN A 502 12.87 6.13 6.43
C GLN A 502 11.68 5.63 5.61
N ALA A 503 11.55 4.32 5.46
CA ALA A 503 10.44 3.70 4.72
C ALA A 503 9.09 4.05 5.34
N GLY A 504 8.98 3.99 6.67
CA GLY A 504 7.75 4.32 7.40
C GLY A 504 7.33 5.79 7.29
N ARG A 505 8.25 6.70 6.95
CA ARG A 505 7.99 8.13 6.76
C ARG A 505 7.73 8.48 5.30
N LEU A 506 8.63 8.07 4.40
CA LEU A 506 8.63 8.53 3.01
C LEU A 506 7.66 7.72 2.13
N LEU A 507 7.53 6.40 2.32
CA LEU A 507 6.69 5.58 1.44
C LEU A 507 5.19 5.84 1.55
N PRO A 508 4.59 6.06 2.74
CA PRO A 508 3.17 6.43 2.83
C PRO A 508 2.88 7.77 2.17
N LEU A 509 3.75 8.75 2.38
CA LEU A 509 3.66 10.07 1.75
C LEU A 509 3.80 9.97 0.22
N TYR A 510 4.85 9.27 -0.22
CA TYR A 510 5.11 9.00 -1.64
C TYR A 510 3.88 8.36 -2.26
N GLY A 511 3.51 7.16 -1.81
CA GLY A 511 2.43 6.34 -2.36
C GLY A 511 1.07 7.02 -2.36
N PHE A 512 0.69 7.69 -1.26
CA PHE A 512 -0.61 8.37 -1.19
C PHE A 512 -0.64 9.61 -2.10
N CYS A 513 0.37 10.48 -2.03
CA CYS A 513 0.40 11.67 -2.89
C CYS A 513 0.48 11.28 -4.37
N GLY A 514 1.24 10.24 -4.71
CA GLY A 514 1.35 9.81 -6.09
C GLY A 514 0.10 9.12 -6.60
N LEU A 515 -0.61 8.35 -5.76
CA LEU A 515 -1.91 7.82 -6.15
C LEU A 515 -2.93 8.95 -6.40
N VAL A 516 -2.95 9.98 -5.55
CA VAL A 516 -3.81 11.16 -5.74
C VAL A 516 -3.41 11.91 -7.01
N SER A 517 -2.12 12.19 -7.19
CA SER A 517 -1.59 12.90 -8.38
C SER A 517 -1.91 12.12 -9.67
N TYR A 518 -1.70 10.80 -9.66
CA TYR A 518 -2.01 9.91 -10.78
C TYR A 518 -3.52 9.90 -11.07
N THR A 519 -4.37 9.74 -10.06
CA THR A 519 -5.83 9.73 -10.22
C THR A 519 -6.32 11.04 -10.83
N LEU A 520 -5.80 12.16 -10.34
CA LEU A 520 -6.12 13.50 -10.83
C LEU A 520 -5.65 13.70 -12.29
N SER A 521 -4.49 13.16 -12.68
CA SER A 521 -4.01 13.25 -14.06
C SER A 521 -4.70 12.27 -15.02
N PHE A 522 -5.11 11.10 -14.54
CA PHE A 522 -5.81 10.07 -15.31
C PHE A 522 -7.18 10.54 -15.81
N THR A 523 -7.85 11.46 -15.08
CA THR A 523 -9.14 12.04 -15.48
C THR A 523 -9.11 12.85 -16.79
N PHE A 524 -7.94 13.25 -17.31
CA PHE A 524 -7.84 14.15 -18.47
C PHE A 524 -7.39 13.45 -19.77
N HIS A 525 -6.59 12.38 -19.68
CA HIS A 525 -6.11 11.62 -20.86
C HIS A 525 -5.97 10.11 -20.56
N PRO A 526 -7.09 9.37 -20.41
CA PRO A 526 -7.08 7.99 -19.90
C PRO A 526 -6.59 6.90 -20.89
N TYR A 527 -6.13 7.26 -22.10
CA TYR A 527 -6.00 6.33 -23.23
C TYR A 527 -4.58 6.12 -23.80
N GLU A 528 -3.54 6.72 -23.24
CA GLU A 528 -2.17 6.56 -23.78
C GLU A 528 -1.34 5.55 -22.98
N ALA A 529 -0.76 4.56 -23.65
CA ALA A 529 0.12 3.52 -23.05
C ALA A 529 1.31 4.10 -22.25
N VAL A 530 1.66 5.34 -22.56
CA VAL A 530 2.68 6.14 -21.87
C VAL A 530 2.34 6.33 -20.38
N TYR A 531 1.07 6.42 -20.00
CA TYR A 531 0.64 6.67 -18.62
C TYR A 531 0.91 5.48 -17.69
N TRP A 532 0.83 4.25 -18.23
CA TRP A 532 1.12 3.03 -17.49
C TRP A 532 2.62 2.80 -17.29
N ARG A 533 3.45 3.16 -18.27
CA ARG A 533 4.90 3.18 -18.13
C ARG A 533 5.31 4.13 -17.00
N TRP A 534 4.74 5.33 -16.98
CA TRP A 534 5.00 6.31 -15.92
C TRP A 534 4.51 5.86 -14.54
N LEU A 535 3.37 5.17 -14.45
CA LEU A 535 2.92 4.57 -13.19
C LEU A 535 3.89 3.48 -12.70
N ALA A 536 4.39 2.64 -13.61
CA ALA A 536 5.37 1.61 -13.26
C ALA A 536 6.67 2.25 -12.76
N GLU A 537 7.23 3.20 -13.51
CA GLU A 537 8.42 3.97 -13.12
C GLU A 537 8.28 4.66 -11.76
N TYR A 538 7.08 5.14 -11.44
CA TYR A 538 6.73 5.71 -10.15
C TYR A 538 6.69 4.64 -9.04
N LEU A 539 5.99 3.53 -9.24
CA LEU A 539 5.90 2.45 -8.23
C LEU A 539 7.26 1.80 -7.92
N THR A 540 8.17 1.76 -8.91
CA THR A 540 9.53 1.24 -8.75
C THR A 540 10.55 2.30 -8.33
N VAL A 541 10.15 3.57 -8.17
CA VAL A 541 11.05 4.70 -7.84
C VAL A 541 12.19 4.79 -8.88
N SER A 542 11.92 4.42 -10.13
CA SER A 542 12.95 4.28 -11.17
C SER A 542 12.87 5.36 -12.25
N HIS A 543 11.98 6.33 -12.10
CA HIS A 543 11.80 7.40 -13.08
C HIS A 543 13.08 8.20 -13.33
N LEU A 544 13.93 8.36 -12.31
CA LEU A 544 15.24 9.03 -12.40
C LEU A 544 16.23 8.31 -13.35
N PHE A 545 16.00 7.04 -13.67
CA PHE A 545 16.95 6.20 -14.40
C PHE A 545 16.45 5.71 -15.77
N ILE A 546 15.14 5.72 -16.01
CA ILE A 546 14.52 5.01 -17.15
C ILE A 546 13.91 5.96 -18.19
N GLY A 547 13.60 7.22 -17.85
CA GLY A 547 12.87 8.14 -18.72
C GLY A 547 13.73 9.15 -19.49
N GLN A 548 13.31 9.52 -20.71
CA GLN A 548 13.78 10.74 -21.40
C GLN A 548 13.23 12.03 -20.74
N ASN A 549 12.20 11.91 -19.90
CA ASN A 549 11.58 13.01 -19.16
C ASN A 549 11.95 12.92 -17.67
N PHE A 550 12.85 13.78 -17.22
CA PHE A 550 13.30 13.88 -15.82
C PHE A 550 12.19 14.34 -14.86
N LEU A 551 11.14 14.97 -15.36
CA LEU A 551 10.01 15.48 -14.58
C LEU A 551 8.82 14.51 -14.72
N PRO A 552 8.35 13.90 -13.62
CA PRO A 552 7.17 13.04 -13.64
C PRO A 552 5.95 13.81 -14.17
N PRO A 553 5.15 13.27 -15.11
CA PRO A 553 4.10 14.02 -15.80
C PRO A 553 2.92 14.46 -14.91
N TYR A 554 2.81 13.90 -13.71
CA TYR A 554 1.67 14.14 -12.80
C TYR A 554 2.03 14.96 -11.56
N ASN A 555 3.31 14.93 -11.16
CA ASN A 555 3.82 15.72 -10.05
C ASN A 555 5.33 15.91 -10.20
N TRP A 556 5.75 17.10 -10.64
CA TRP A 556 7.16 17.39 -10.91
C TRP A 556 8.00 17.44 -9.65
N SER A 557 7.43 17.37 -8.44
CA SER A 557 8.21 17.36 -7.20
C SER A 557 8.81 15.99 -6.87
N PHE A 558 8.36 14.89 -7.48
CA PHE A 558 8.76 13.55 -7.02
C PHE A 558 10.22 13.18 -7.32
N TRP A 559 10.88 13.84 -8.27
CA TRP A 559 12.29 13.58 -8.55
C TRP A 559 13.18 13.76 -7.31
N ALA A 560 12.90 14.76 -6.47
CA ALA A 560 13.67 14.98 -5.26
C ALA A 560 13.34 13.98 -4.15
N LEU A 561 12.11 13.42 -4.16
CA LEU A 561 11.71 12.38 -3.21
C LEU A 561 12.29 11.01 -3.59
N ASP A 562 12.35 10.68 -4.88
CA ASP A 562 13.08 9.52 -5.38
C ASP A 562 14.56 9.63 -5.01
N LEU A 563 15.17 10.79 -5.22
CA LEU A 563 16.55 11.04 -4.80
C LEU A 563 16.73 10.81 -3.29
N ALA A 564 15.79 11.25 -2.46
CA ALA A 564 15.84 11.02 -1.01
C ALA A 564 15.70 9.53 -0.64
N ILE A 565 14.87 8.77 -1.37
CA ILE A 565 14.71 7.31 -1.19
C ILE A 565 16.01 6.60 -1.58
N TRP A 566 16.57 6.88 -2.76
CA TRP A 566 17.84 6.29 -3.22
C TRP A 566 19.02 6.69 -2.34
N GLY A 567 19.08 7.97 -1.94
CA GLY A 567 20.09 8.48 -1.00
C GLY A 567 20.02 7.78 0.35
N SER A 568 18.82 7.44 0.82
CA SER A 568 18.65 6.67 2.06
C SER A 568 19.20 5.23 1.94
N LEU A 569 19.13 4.59 0.77
CA LEU A 569 19.67 3.24 0.59
C LEU A 569 21.20 3.20 0.72
N ILE A 570 21.89 4.23 0.23
CA ILE A 570 23.36 4.31 0.31
C ILE A 570 23.87 4.95 1.60
N PHE A 571 23.00 5.60 2.37
CA PHE A 571 23.38 6.37 3.55
C PHE A 571 24.21 5.56 4.58
N PRO A 572 23.85 4.32 4.97
CA PRO A 572 24.67 3.55 5.90
C PRO A 572 26.11 3.30 5.43
N ALA A 573 26.30 3.10 4.12
CA ALA A 573 27.63 2.96 3.53
C ALA A 573 28.41 4.29 3.58
N LEU A 574 27.74 5.42 3.30
CA LEU A 574 28.34 6.75 3.43
C LEU A 574 28.75 7.07 4.88
N VAL A 575 27.97 6.67 5.89
CA VAL A 575 28.35 6.82 7.29
C VAL A 575 29.64 6.07 7.60
N LEU A 576 29.80 4.85 7.09
CA LEU A 576 31.03 4.07 7.24
C LEU A 576 32.19 4.72 6.49
N ALA A 577 31.97 5.18 5.25
CA ALA A 577 33.00 5.89 4.47
C ALA A 577 33.51 7.15 5.19
N PHE A 578 32.63 7.98 5.74
CA PHE A 578 33.04 9.13 6.55
C PHE A 578 33.74 8.75 7.85
N ARG A 579 33.43 7.61 8.45
CA ARG A 579 34.11 7.13 9.65
C ARG A 579 35.58 6.78 9.38
N TYR A 580 35.86 6.13 8.26
CA TYR A 580 37.20 5.63 7.92
C TYR A 580 38.02 6.59 7.04
N ALA A 581 37.37 7.37 6.19
CA ALA A 581 38.01 8.19 5.16
C ALA A 581 37.18 9.44 4.82
N ALA A 582 36.90 10.30 5.81
CA ALA A 582 36.07 11.50 5.63
C ALA A 582 36.54 12.41 4.47
N LEU A 583 37.81 12.82 4.48
CA LEU A 583 38.33 13.74 3.46
C LEU A 583 38.32 13.12 2.05
N PRO A 584 38.81 11.87 1.83
CA PRO A 584 38.64 11.19 0.54
C PRO A 584 37.17 11.05 0.12
N THR A 585 36.25 10.79 1.06
CA THR A 585 34.82 10.69 0.76
C THR A 585 34.24 12.02 0.27
N VAL A 586 34.63 13.14 0.89
CA VAL A 586 34.22 14.48 0.45
C VAL A 586 34.79 14.80 -0.93
N LEU A 587 36.08 14.54 -1.16
CA LEU A 587 36.71 14.78 -2.46
C LEU A 587 36.08 13.94 -3.56
N ALA A 588 35.88 12.64 -3.33
CA ALA A 588 35.21 11.74 -4.26
C ALA A 588 33.78 12.21 -4.56
N GLY A 589 33.05 12.65 -3.53
CA GLY A 589 31.71 13.21 -3.66
C GLY A 589 31.64 14.47 -4.52
N CYS A 590 32.59 15.39 -4.34
CA CYS A 590 32.67 16.63 -5.12
C CYS A 590 33.12 16.40 -6.57
N LEU A 591 33.85 15.32 -6.84
CA LEU A 591 34.30 14.95 -8.19
C LEU A 591 33.24 14.13 -8.97
N LEU A 592 32.30 13.49 -8.28
CA LEU A 592 31.24 12.68 -8.87
C LEU A 592 30.43 13.41 -9.98
N PRO A 593 30.03 14.69 -9.81
CA PRO A 593 29.28 15.43 -10.83
C PRO A 593 30.08 15.69 -12.11
N TRP A 594 31.40 15.52 -12.09
CA TRP A 594 32.29 15.72 -13.23
C TRP A 594 32.69 14.39 -13.89
N GLY A 595 32.96 13.35 -13.08
CA GLY A 595 33.36 12.04 -13.58
C GLY A 595 32.24 11.27 -14.27
N VAL A 596 31.01 11.35 -13.76
CA VAL A 596 29.87 10.58 -14.28
C VAL A 596 29.44 11.05 -15.69
N PRO A 597 29.32 12.35 -15.99
CA PRO A 597 29.07 12.83 -17.36
C PRO A 597 30.18 12.46 -18.35
N LEU A 598 31.45 12.48 -17.92
CA LEU A 598 32.59 12.09 -18.76
C LEU A 598 32.53 10.59 -19.10
N LEU A 599 32.20 9.75 -18.11
CA LEU A 599 32.01 8.32 -18.32
C LEU A 599 30.80 8.03 -19.22
N TYR A 600 29.69 8.73 -19.02
CA TYR A 600 28.50 8.63 -19.88
C TYR A 600 28.84 8.99 -21.33
N ARG A 601 29.56 10.10 -21.53
CA ARG A 601 30.01 10.53 -22.86
C ARG A 601 30.97 9.53 -23.49
N TRP A 602 31.87 8.95 -22.70
CA TRP A 602 32.81 7.94 -23.17
C TRP A 602 32.11 6.64 -23.58
N THR A 603 31.09 6.21 -22.85
CA THR A 603 30.36 4.96 -23.11
C THR A 603 29.32 5.08 -24.22
N THR A 604 28.63 6.22 -24.34
CA THR A 604 27.52 6.41 -25.29
C THR A 604 27.89 7.22 -26.54
N GLY A 605 29.07 7.85 -26.56
CA GLY A 605 29.48 8.77 -27.63
C GLY A 605 28.71 10.10 -27.66
N THR A 606 27.75 10.32 -26.76
CA THR A 606 26.88 11.51 -26.74
C THR A 606 27.04 12.29 -25.44
N ALA A 607 26.89 13.62 -25.52
CA ALA A 607 26.82 14.44 -24.31
C ALA A 607 25.51 14.11 -23.56
N PRO A 608 25.54 13.97 -22.22
CA PRO A 608 24.32 13.74 -21.46
C PRO A 608 23.37 14.94 -21.57
N SER A 609 22.07 14.67 -21.57
CA SER A 609 21.02 15.69 -21.70
C SER A 609 21.06 16.70 -20.53
N ALA A 610 20.54 17.92 -20.73
CA ALA A 610 20.47 18.96 -19.71
C ALA A 610 19.94 18.47 -18.33
N PRO A 611 18.92 17.58 -18.25
CA PRO A 611 18.43 17.05 -16.98
C PRO A 611 19.42 16.14 -16.23
N PHE A 612 20.40 15.54 -16.91
CA PHE A 612 21.46 14.75 -16.28
C PHE A 612 22.36 15.60 -15.37
N TRP A 613 22.54 16.88 -15.73
CA TRP A 613 23.28 17.86 -14.94
C TRP A 613 22.51 18.34 -13.70
N THR A 614 21.23 18.01 -13.61
CA THR A 614 20.36 18.18 -12.45
C THR A 614 19.91 16.83 -11.85
N ALA A 615 20.54 15.70 -12.24
CA ALA A 615 20.20 14.37 -11.77
C ALA A 615 21.11 13.89 -10.61
N VAL A 616 20.94 12.64 -10.21
CA VAL A 616 21.54 11.97 -9.03
C VAL A 616 23.00 12.35 -8.71
N PRO A 617 23.95 12.45 -9.68
CA PRO A 617 25.35 12.70 -9.33
C PRO A 617 25.62 14.10 -8.72
N PRO A 618 25.17 15.24 -9.29
CA PRO A 618 25.16 16.54 -8.63
C PRO A 618 24.56 16.54 -7.22
N GLN A 619 23.37 15.97 -6.98
CA GLN A 619 22.79 16.06 -5.63
C GLN A 619 23.42 15.12 -4.61
N ALA A 620 24.08 14.04 -5.04
CA ALA A 620 24.92 13.26 -4.14
C ALA A 620 26.04 14.12 -3.52
N SER A 621 26.65 15.02 -4.31
CA SER A 621 27.66 15.96 -3.80
C SER A 621 27.08 16.96 -2.79
N VAL A 622 25.85 17.42 -3.01
CA VAL A 622 25.11 18.29 -2.08
C VAL A 622 24.89 17.60 -0.73
N ALA A 623 24.44 16.34 -0.74
CA ALA A 623 24.25 15.55 0.47
C ALA A 623 25.59 15.30 1.21
N ILE A 624 26.67 14.97 0.48
CA ILE A 624 28.00 14.76 1.06
C ILE A 624 28.52 16.03 1.74
N LEU A 625 28.29 17.21 1.16
CA LEU A 625 28.65 18.50 1.79
C LEU A 625 27.84 18.78 3.07
N GLY A 626 26.58 18.35 3.14
CA GLY A 626 25.80 18.37 4.38
C GLY A 626 26.36 17.44 5.46
N MET A 627 26.79 16.24 5.10
CA MET A 627 27.50 15.34 6.01
C MET A 627 28.84 15.93 6.47
N ALA A 628 29.58 16.57 5.56
CA ALA A 628 30.83 17.27 5.89
C ALA A 628 30.59 18.44 6.86
N ALA A 629 29.51 19.21 6.68
CA ALA A 629 29.14 20.26 7.62
C ALA A 629 28.92 19.71 9.04
N ALA A 630 28.23 18.56 9.17
CA ALA A 630 28.03 17.90 10.45
C ALA A 630 29.34 17.39 11.06
N TRP A 631 30.21 16.81 10.23
CA TRP A 631 31.54 16.36 10.61
C TRP A 631 32.42 17.49 11.16
N VAL A 632 32.47 18.63 10.45
CA VAL A 632 33.22 19.83 10.87
C VAL A 632 32.65 20.42 12.15
N SER A 633 31.31 20.50 12.26
CA SER A 633 30.62 21.09 13.42
C SER A 633 30.96 20.40 14.74
N VAL A 634 31.23 19.09 14.71
CA VAL A 634 31.59 18.31 15.91
C VAL A 634 33.10 18.37 16.20
N ARG A 635 33.94 18.35 15.17
CA ARG A 635 35.40 18.12 15.33
C ARG A 635 36.23 19.38 15.48
N VAL A 636 35.71 20.55 15.12
CA VAL A 636 36.46 21.82 15.16
C VAL A 636 35.73 22.92 15.98
N PRO A 637 35.18 22.65 17.18
CA PRO A 637 34.24 23.58 17.83
C PRO A 637 34.87 24.88 18.36
N GLU A 638 36.15 24.87 18.80
CA GLU A 638 36.76 26.03 19.46
C GLU A 638 37.15 27.16 18.48
N ASP A 639 37.54 26.81 17.25
CA ASP A 639 37.95 27.79 16.23
C ASP A 639 36.77 28.38 15.45
N ILE A 640 35.69 27.62 15.24
CA ILE A 640 34.56 28.04 14.37
C ILE A 640 33.91 29.35 14.88
N ARG A 641 33.90 29.60 16.20
CA ARG A 641 33.36 30.85 16.76
C ARG A 641 34.09 32.10 16.24
N ARG A 642 35.41 32.03 16.06
CA ARG A 642 36.22 33.12 15.49
C ARG A 642 35.95 33.30 14.00
N TRP A 643 35.72 32.19 13.30
CA TRP A 643 35.47 32.17 11.86
C TRP A 643 34.02 32.40 11.45
N ARG A 644 33.09 32.59 12.40
CA ARG A 644 31.66 32.74 12.10
C ARG A 644 31.35 33.82 11.07
N ARG A 645 31.88 35.04 11.24
CA ARG A 645 31.62 36.16 10.30
C ARG A 645 32.24 35.87 8.91
N PRO A 646 33.51 35.44 8.80
CA PRO A 646 34.07 34.96 7.54
C PRO A 646 33.26 33.84 6.86
N LEU A 647 32.80 32.85 7.62
CA LEU A 647 32.00 31.74 7.09
C LEU A 647 30.64 32.19 6.56
N LEU A 648 29.98 33.15 7.23
CA LEU A 648 28.73 33.73 6.71
C LEU A 648 28.97 34.59 5.47
N ALA A 649 30.07 35.34 5.40
CA ALA A 649 30.45 36.10 4.20
C ALA A 649 30.78 35.17 3.03
N LEU A 650 31.56 34.12 3.27
CA LEU A 650 31.87 33.08 2.30
C LEU A 650 30.60 32.36 1.84
N SER A 651 29.70 32.04 2.77
CA SER A 651 28.40 31.46 2.46
C SER A 651 27.59 32.34 1.51
N ALA A 652 27.46 33.64 1.82
CA ALA A 652 26.75 34.58 0.97
C ALA A 652 27.37 34.66 -0.44
N LEU A 653 28.71 34.76 -0.53
CA LEU A 653 29.42 34.76 -1.81
C LEU A 653 29.16 33.48 -2.61
N LEU A 654 29.33 32.32 -2.00
CA LEU A 654 29.18 31.02 -2.67
C LEU A 654 27.74 30.72 -3.08
N VAL A 655 26.75 31.16 -2.31
CA VAL A 655 25.34 31.06 -2.69
C VAL A 655 25.02 31.96 -3.90
N VAL A 656 25.57 33.18 -3.94
CA VAL A 656 25.44 34.07 -5.10
C VAL A 656 26.12 33.46 -6.33
N VAL A 657 27.34 32.94 -6.17
CA VAL A 657 28.04 32.22 -7.25
C VAL A 657 27.20 31.02 -7.72
N GLY A 658 26.65 30.25 -6.80
CA GLY A 658 25.80 29.10 -7.12
C GLY A 658 24.48 29.46 -7.80
N ALA A 659 24.00 30.69 -7.62
CA ALA A 659 22.83 31.24 -8.31
C ALA A 659 23.15 31.64 -9.76
N VAL A 660 24.34 32.17 -10.01
CA VAL A 660 24.71 32.73 -11.33
C VAL A 660 25.43 31.71 -12.22
N VAL A 661 26.18 30.78 -11.63
CA VAL A 661 26.95 29.78 -12.37
C VAL A 661 26.06 28.58 -12.71
N PRO A 662 25.87 28.24 -14.00
CA PRO A 662 25.08 27.08 -14.38
C PRO A 662 25.85 25.76 -14.18
N GLY A 663 25.10 24.65 -14.18
CA GLY A 663 25.66 23.30 -14.13
C GLY A 663 26.28 22.91 -12.78
N PRO A 664 27.09 21.84 -12.74
CA PRO A 664 27.62 21.27 -11.50
C PRO A 664 28.45 22.21 -10.65
N ALA A 665 29.18 23.14 -11.28
CA ALA A 665 29.98 24.12 -10.56
C ALA A 665 29.12 25.02 -9.67
N GLY A 666 27.97 25.49 -10.18
CA GLY A 666 27.02 26.27 -9.39
C GLY A 666 26.33 25.46 -8.29
N VAL A 667 26.02 24.18 -8.54
CA VAL A 667 25.50 23.24 -7.52
C VAL A 667 26.47 23.07 -6.36
N LEU A 668 27.72 22.81 -6.68
CA LEU A 668 28.76 22.64 -5.67
C LEU A 668 29.00 23.94 -4.88
N ALA A 669 29.05 25.09 -5.57
CA ALA A 669 29.21 26.39 -4.92
C ALA A 669 28.05 26.69 -3.95
N ALA A 670 26.80 26.56 -4.40
CA ALA A 670 25.62 26.76 -3.55
C ALA A 670 25.64 25.82 -2.33
N ALA A 671 25.87 24.52 -2.55
CA ALA A 671 25.90 23.53 -1.49
C ALA A 671 27.03 23.78 -0.47
N ALA A 672 28.22 24.18 -0.93
CA ALA A 672 29.32 24.57 -0.06
C ALA A 672 28.99 25.83 0.74
N GLY A 673 28.34 26.81 0.10
CA GLY A 673 27.83 28.01 0.77
C GLY A 673 26.81 27.67 1.87
N PHE A 674 25.85 26.79 1.60
CA PHE A 674 24.88 26.34 2.60
C PHE A 674 25.51 25.53 3.72
N ALA A 675 26.47 24.65 3.41
CA ALA A 675 27.26 23.92 4.41
C ALA A 675 28.00 24.89 5.35
N ALA A 676 28.63 25.94 4.80
CA ALA A 676 29.29 26.98 5.60
C ALA A 676 28.30 27.77 6.48
N ALA A 677 27.11 28.11 5.98
CA ALA A 677 26.06 28.74 6.78
C ALA A 677 25.61 27.84 7.94
N ILE A 678 25.37 26.55 7.70
CA ILE A 678 24.94 25.59 8.72
C ILE A 678 25.99 25.47 9.83
N VAL A 679 27.27 25.36 9.47
CA VAL A 679 28.39 25.34 10.44
C VAL A 679 28.43 26.65 11.25
N ALA A 680 28.31 27.81 10.60
CA ALA A 680 28.36 29.11 11.26
C ALA A 680 27.16 29.38 12.19
N LEU A 681 25.95 28.92 11.80
CA LEU A 681 24.73 29.04 12.61
C LEU A 681 24.72 28.06 13.78
N GLY A 682 25.28 26.85 13.61
CA GLY A 682 25.41 25.87 14.67
C GLY A 682 26.38 26.28 15.78
N ALA A 683 27.40 27.08 15.48
CA ALA A 683 28.49 27.39 16.39
C ALA A 683 28.17 28.46 17.46
N THR A 684 27.23 29.38 17.23
CA THR A 684 26.82 30.37 18.23
C THR A 684 25.34 30.72 18.15
N GLN A 685 24.71 31.02 19.28
CA GLN A 685 23.38 31.62 19.31
C GLN A 685 23.49 33.13 19.07
N GLY A 686 22.79 33.63 18.04
CA GLY A 686 22.70 35.06 17.73
C GLY A 686 21.31 35.46 17.27
N ARG A 687 21.11 36.74 16.93
CA ARG A 687 19.81 37.27 16.48
C ARG A 687 19.20 36.47 15.33
N LEU A 688 20.01 36.07 14.34
CA LEU A 688 19.58 35.23 13.22
C LEU A 688 19.06 33.86 13.68
N ASN A 689 19.73 33.22 14.65
CA ASN A 689 19.26 31.96 15.22
C ASN A 689 17.92 32.13 15.93
N GLY A 690 17.73 33.26 16.64
CA GLY A 690 16.45 33.60 17.28
C GLY A 690 15.32 33.77 16.28
N ILE A 691 15.57 34.45 15.15
CA ILE A 691 14.59 34.59 14.06
C ILE A 691 14.24 33.22 13.46
N LEU A 692 15.24 32.41 13.11
CA LEU A 692 15.02 31.07 12.57
C LEU A 692 14.37 30.13 13.60
N ALA A 693 14.60 30.34 14.89
CA ALA A 693 13.93 29.62 15.97
C ALA A 693 12.55 30.21 16.31
N SER A 694 12.01 31.15 15.54
CA SER A 694 10.63 31.60 15.75
C SER A 694 9.63 30.47 15.49
N TRP A 695 8.54 30.46 16.26
CA TRP A 695 7.52 29.41 16.14
C TRP A 695 6.92 29.26 14.72
N PRO A 696 6.67 30.33 13.93
CA PRO A 696 6.07 30.18 12.60
C PRO A 696 7.04 29.48 11.63
N LEU A 697 8.31 29.89 11.64
CA LEU A 697 9.34 29.28 10.80
C LEU A 697 9.62 27.85 11.23
N GLN A 698 9.65 27.55 12.53
CA GLN A 698 9.76 26.17 12.98
C GLN A 698 8.61 25.30 12.47
N TRP A 699 7.38 25.80 12.52
CA TRP A 699 6.20 25.06 12.08
C TRP A 699 6.22 24.75 10.58
N VAL A 700 6.49 25.76 9.75
CA VAL A 700 6.64 25.59 8.29
C VAL A 700 7.78 24.63 7.98
N GLY A 701 8.91 24.75 8.67
CA GLY A 701 10.09 23.90 8.49
C GLY A 701 9.87 22.44 8.87
N LEU A 702 9.01 22.15 9.84
CA LEU A 702 8.60 20.77 10.18
C LEU A 702 7.82 20.12 9.04
N MET A 703 6.97 20.89 8.36
CA MET A 703 6.13 20.42 7.25
C MET A 703 6.80 20.54 5.89
N ALA A 704 8.07 20.95 5.81
CA ALA A 704 8.75 21.29 4.55
C ALA A 704 8.65 20.17 3.49
N VAL A 705 8.74 18.90 3.88
CA VAL A 705 8.61 17.75 2.95
C VAL A 705 7.18 17.60 2.44
N SER A 706 6.17 17.64 3.32
CA SER A 706 4.76 17.65 2.91
C SER A 706 4.42 18.85 2.03
N LEU A 707 4.87 20.06 2.36
CA LEU A 707 4.71 21.26 1.52
C LEU A 707 5.33 21.06 0.14
N PHE A 708 6.55 20.52 0.09
CA PHE A 708 7.26 20.24 -1.15
C PHE A 708 6.52 19.21 -2.03
N VAL A 709 5.89 18.21 -1.44
CA VAL A 709 5.21 17.15 -2.21
C VAL A 709 3.86 17.61 -2.78
N TRP A 710 3.14 18.49 -2.07
CA TRP A 710 1.79 18.91 -2.44
C TRP A 710 1.72 20.20 -3.28
N HIS A 711 2.76 21.05 -3.25
CA HIS A 711 2.65 22.41 -3.83
C HIS A 711 2.26 22.45 -5.30
N LEU A 712 2.82 21.57 -6.14
CA LEU A 712 2.48 21.54 -7.57
C LEU A 712 1.11 20.94 -7.84
N VAL A 713 0.71 19.92 -7.07
CA VAL A 713 -0.61 19.29 -7.19
C VAL A 713 -1.71 20.32 -6.91
N VAL A 714 -1.53 21.12 -5.85
CA VAL A 714 -2.48 22.17 -5.45
C VAL A 714 -2.41 23.35 -6.41
N ALA A 715 -1.21 23.80 -6.78
CA ALA A 715 -1.03 24.97 -7.63
C ALA A 715 -1.60 24.78 -9.05
N HIS A 716 -1.27 23.68 -9.75
CA HIS A 716 -1.78 23.41 -11.09
C HIS A 716 -3.31 23.36 -11.14
N ARG A 717 -3.94 22.78 -10.13
CA ARG A 717 -5.41 22.66 -10.05
C ARG A 717 -6.15 23.98 -9.94
N LEU A 718 -5.54 24.97 -9.30
CA LEU A 718 -6.14 26.29 -9.14
C LEU A 718 -5.90 27.20 -10.36
N ILE A 719 -4.83 26.95 -11.12
CA ILE A 719 -4.49 27.72 -12.33
C ILE A 719 -5.36 27.32 -13.51
N ASP A 720 -5.66 26.04 -13.66
CA ASP A 720 -6.55 25.51 -14.72
C ASP A 720 -7.98 26.10 -14.64
N GLN A 721 -8.35 26.75 -13.54
CA GLN A 721 -9.68 27.33 -13.32
C GLN A 721 -9.83 28.80 -13.74
N GLY A 722 -8.77 29.43 -14.29
CA GLY A 722 -8.84 30.70 -15.05
C GLY A 722 -9.30 31.95 -14.28
N GLY A 723 -8.40 32.91 -14.04
CA GLY A 723 -8.80 34.20 -13.44
C GLY A 723 -7.80 35.34 -13.65
N THR A 724 -8.34 36.54 -13.84
CA THR A 724 -7.67 37.86 -14.04
C THR A 724 -6.61 38.20 -12.96
N PRO A 725 -5.74 39.22 -13.14
CA PRO A 725 -4.64 39.54 -12.21
C PRO A 725 -5.05 39.79 -10.74
N LEU A 726 -6.22 40.40 -10.50
CA LEU A 726 -6.78 40.55 -9.14
C LEU A 726 -7.23 39.19 -8.55
N GLY A 727 -7.66 38.27 -9.42
CA GLY A 727 -7.95 36.87 -9.09
C GLY A 727 -6.69 36.04 -8.82
N GLN A 728 -5.52 36.40 -9.36
CA GLN A 728 -4.27 35.65 -9.16
C GLN A 728 -3.67 35.82 -7.76
N VAL A 729 -3.72 37.03 -7.19
CA VAL A 729 -3.31 37.24 -5.78
C VAL A 729 -4.21 36.46 -4.84
N THR A 730 -5.52 36.51 -5.09
CA THR A 730 -6.53 35.76 -4.33
C THR A 730 -6.33 34.24 -4.51
N ALA A 731 -6.08 33.77 -5.73
CA ALA A 731 -5.81 32.36 -6.03
C ALA A 731 -4.48 31.89 -5.44
N ALA A 732 -3.44 32.72 -5.41
CA ALA A 732 -2.18 32.43 -4.74
C ALA A 732 -2.37 32.34 -3.21
N ALA A 733 -3.16 33.23 -2.62
CA ALA A 733 -3.50 33.18 -1.20
C ALA A 733 -4.33 31.93 -0.84
N VAL A 734 -5.32 31.59 -1.67
CA VAL A 734 -6.13 30.37 -1.53
C VAL A 734 -5.27 29.12 -1.73
N CYS A 735 -4.36 29.13 -2.71
CA CYS A 735 -3.39 28.06 -2.96
C CYS A 735 -2.50 27.84 -1.75
N LEU A 736 -1.91 28.90 -1.20
CA LEU A 736 -1.08 28.83 0.00
C LEU A 736 -1.88 28.32 1.21
N GLY A 737 -3.11 28.77 1.41
CA GLY A 737 -4.00 28.30 2.47
C GLY A 737 -4.34 26.81 2.34
N ALA A 738 -4.78 26.38 1.16
CA ALA A 738 -5.08 24.98 0.86
C ALA A 738 -3.83 24.09 1.00
N LEU A 739 -2.69 24.56 0.51
CA LEU A 739 -1.41 23.87 0.61
C LEU A 739 -0.98 23.68 2.07
N LEU A 740 -1.10 24.71 2.91
CA LEU A 740 -0.79 24.60 4.35
C LEU A 740 -1.70 23.59 5.05
N ILE A 741 -3.00 23.58 4.73
CA ILE A 741 -3.97 22.62 5.31
C ILE A 741 -3.63 21.19 4.86
N ILE A 742 -3.46 20.97 3.56
CA ILE A 742 -3.15 19.65 3.01
C ILE A 742 -1.80 19.15 3.52
N ALA A 743 -0.78 20.02 3.57
CA ALA A 743 0.53 19.68 4.11
C ALA A 743 0.47 19.35 5.60
N ALA A 744 -0.34 20.06 6.39
CA ALA A 744 -0.52 19.75 7.82
C ALA A 744 -1.23 18.40 8.03
N LEU A 745 -2.25 18.09 7.24
CA LEU A 745 -2.93 16.79 7.26
C LEU A 745 -1.99 15.67 6.82
N SER A 746 -1.25 15.89 5.73
CA SER A 746 -0.23 14.98 5.21
C SER A 746 0.87 14.70 6.24
N TYR A 747 1.43 15.75 6.84
CA TYR A 747 2.44 15.64 7.89
C TYR A 747 1.92 14.82 9.08
N ARG A 748 0.69 15.09 9.53
CA ARG A 748 0.06 14.36 10.64
C ARG A 748 -0.22 12.90 10.33
N TYR A 749 -0.92 12.62 9.23
CA TYR A 749 -1.49 11.30 8.98
C TYR A 749 -0.58 10.40 8.13
N LEU A 750 0.26 10.97 7.26
CA LEU A 750 1.13 10.22 6.35
C LEU A 750 2.58 10.15 6.83
N GLU A 751 3.18 11.25 7.31
CA GLU A 751 4.58 11.22 7.77
C GLU A 751 4.77 10.61 9.18
N PHE A 752 3.81 10.82 10.10
CA PHE A 752 3.95 10.42 11.51
C PHE A 752 2.87 9.46 12.04
N GLY A 753 1.81 9.19 11.27
CA GLY A 753 0.70 8.33 11.69
C GLY A 753 -0.07 8.87 12.91
N HIS A 754 -0.78 8.01 13.63
CA HIS A 754 -1.71 8.40 14.72
C HIS A 754 -1.03 8.81 16.04
N ARG A 755 0.17 9.43 16.03
CA ARG A 755 0.82 9.89 17.27
C ARG A 755 0.05 11.06 17.92
N PRO A 756 0.03 11.19 19.25
CA PRO A 756 -0.66 12.28 19.94
C PRO A 756 -0.12 13.65 19.55
N THR A 757 -1.01 14.65 19.43
CA THR A 757 -0.67 16.03 19.02
C THR A 757 0.39 16.68 19.92
N SER A 758 0.45 16.26 21.19
CA SER A 758 1.43 16.73 22.18
C SER A 758 2.86 16.27 21.95
N GLU A 759 3.05 15.21 21.15
CA GLU A 759 4.38 14.67 20.81
C GLU A 759 4.91 15.24 19.48
N LEU A 760 4.02 15.77 18.64
CA LEU A 760 4.33 16.25 17.30
C LEU A 760 4.67 17.75 17.25
N PHE A 761 4.19 18.51 18.23
CA PHE A 761 4.33 19.97 18.25
C PHE A 761 5.02 20.45 19.52
N PRO A 762 6.30 20.88 19.44
CA PRO A 762 7.12 21.22 20.61
C PRO A 762 6.51 22.29 21.54
N TRP A 763 5.68 23.20 21.03
CA TRP A 763 5.05 24.26 21.83
C TRP A 763 3.93 23.76 22.77
N THR A 764 3.38 22.58 22.51
CA THR A 764 2.43 21.95 23.44
C THR A 764 3.13 21.43 24.70
N ARG A 765 4.42 21.08 24.61
CA ARG A 765 5.25 20.73 25.78
C ARG A 765 5.55 21.94 26.64
N THR A 766 5.89 23.09 26.06
CA THR A 766 6.15 24.31 26.85
C THR A 766 4.90 24.85 27.52
N ARG A 767 3.72 24.75 26.88
CA ARG A 767 2.45 25.15 27.50
C ARG A 767 2.04 24.23 28.66
N LYS A 768 2.18 22.90 28.49
CA LYS A 768 1.96 21.93 29.58
C LYS A 768 2.97 22.06 30.71
N LYS A 769 4.24 22.40 30.41
CA LYS A 769 5.27 22.59 31.42
C LYS A 769 5.04 23.89 32.21
N ALA A 770 4.61 24.97 31.55
CA ALA A 770 4.18 26.20 32.21
C ALA A 770 2.93 25.98 33.07
N GLU A 771 1.92 25.25 32.57
CA GLU A 771 0.74 24.88 33.37
C GLU A 771 1.11 23.96 34.54
N LEU A 772 2.01 22.99 34.37
CA LEU A 772 2.45 22.10 35.47
C LEU A 772 3.33 22.80 36.52
N GLU A 773 4.11 23.80 36.12
CA GLU A 773 4.91 24.64 37.03
C GLU A 773 4.03 25.67 37.79
N GLU A 774 2.87 26.04 37.25
CA GLU A 774 1.88 26.91 37.91
C GLU A 774 1.01 26.15 38.95
N PHE A 775 0.89 24.82 38.84
CA PHE A 775 0.07 23.97 39.71
C PHE A 775 0.84 23.21 40.81
N LEU A 776 2.17 23.33 40.88
CA LEU A 776 2.98 22.70 41.93
C LEU A 776 3.55 23.78 42.87
N PRO A 777 3.15 23.83 44.16
CA PRO A 777 3.85 24.67 45.13
C PRO A 777 5.28 24.17 45.25
N ILE A 778 6.23 25.11 45.17
CA ILE A 778 7.66 24.92 45.38
C ILE A 778 7.86 24.17 46.71
N ALA A 779 8.19 22.89 46.64
CA ALA A 779 8.56 22.12 47.81
C ALA A 779 9.98 22.51 48.21
N GLU A 780 10.09 23.16 49.38
CA GLU A 780 11.36 23.50 50.02
C GLU A 780 12.27 22.28 50.16
N GLU A 781 13.54 22.47 49.76
CA GLU A 781 14.63 21.53 49.95
C GLU A 781 14.78 21.18 51.44
N ARG A 782 14.51 19.93 51.82
CA ARG A 782 14.97 19.41 53.11
C ARG A 782 16.45 19.01 53.00
N PRO A 783 17.30 19.40 53.96
CA PRO A 783 18.71 19.05 53.93
C PRO A 783 18.93 17.54 54.21
N PRO A 784 20.08 16.98 53.78
CA PRO A 784 20.37 15.57 53.93
C PRO A 784 20.63 15.21 55.39
N VAL A 785 19.97 14.15 55.87
CA VAL A 785 20.22 13.55 57.19
C VAL A 785 21.58 12.84 57.15
N PRO A 786 22.49 13.05 58.12
CA PRO A 786 23.76 12.35 58.16
C PRO A 786 23.62 10.92 58.72
N ALA A 787 24.28 10.00 58.00
CA ALA A 787 24.71 8.62 58.31
C ALA A 787 23.72 7.66 58.99
#